data_AF-A0A945NC94-F1
#
_entry.id   AF-A0A945NC94-F1
#
_cell.length_a   1.000
_cell.length_b   1.000
_cell.length_c   1.000
_cell.angle_alpha   90.00
_cell.angle_beta   90.00
_cell.angle_gamma   90.00
#
_symmetry.space_group_name_H-M   'P 1'
#
loop_
_entity.id
_entity.type
_entity.pdbx_description
1 polymer ?
#
loop_
_entity_poly.entity_id
_entity_poly.type
_entity_poly.pdbx_seq_one_letter_code
_entity_poly.pdbx_strand_id
1 'polypeptide(L)'
;MSRITNTKIATGVFWVEVPEAELYVLCGCPADSVKHLMKAGKIRNLDRDVGSLEHGSESFQHSHGTVTNETGPNAILLSDLNIQNGDFANLAEFPVLQMLYRQGMLLPNHPNNTGAKPFIIGHKNTVNAQMEYIHRGNYGLTSLEEILGAGIPQKQAEELMRIKLHFAFGAVRPSSELLEARIIDHEPVEILNGVHITRKSVNCYVFTYKDESSEINLNLSHDERYETPYELKNHHFKRDYFSIAHTGEGDGWDINRPCMASVISYQGKIFLIDAGPNIALTLNAIGADVNEVEGIFHTHAHDDHFAGLTTLARANHRIKYYSTALVRASVTKKLAPLLSISENEFEKYFEVCDLVFDKWNNINGLEVRPVFSPHPVETNILYFRTLWENGYATYAHLADIASHDVLTKMVEEDKKLPGISPKLKKKVWKDYLSPVQVKKIDIGGGIIHGKAKDFLTDKSDKIILAHTAHTLTKDEEKIGCGVTFGSTEILIEGHEDYALEAGGNYLRGYYPNAEESEIHMLLNCKRESISAGTILLKDQEKPEHVILVLTGVAELLSANDKTHFKLSSGTLIGDLPLLFGLKNKGTFRALTYVETLKIPAILFKEFVNNHRLLGQIKKTQNTIEFLRQTWLFGESISTPVQSQIAKKMKIRKYEKGASITCEGLMLVKEGKVELSDIGTEMQNRRNKVVEKGGFWGCEQMILNKALNSNAIAL
;
A
#
# COMPACT_ATOMS: atom_id res chain seq x y z
N MET A 1 -7.46 -30.71 -27.49
CA MET A 1 -7.42 -29.52 -26.63
C MET A 1 -5.96 -29.28 -26.28
N SER A 2 -5.53 -28.02 -26.13
CA SER A 2 -4.16 -27.74 -25.67
C SER A 2 -3.96 -28.37 -24.29
N ARG A 3 -2.82 -29.04 -24.09
CA ARG A 3 -2.44 -29.61 -22.79
C ARG A 3 -1.92 -28.54 -21.82
N ILE A 4 -1.34 -27.46 -22.34
CA ILE A 4 -1.00 -26.26 -21.57
C ILE A 4 -1.94 -25.14 -21.99
N THR A 5 -2.68 -24.57 -21.03
CA THR A 5 -3.48 -23.36 -21.26
C THR A 5 -2.89 -22.20 -20.47
N ASN A 6 -2.66 -21.06 -21.14
CA ASN A 6 -2.23 -19.80 -20.54
C ASN A 6 -3.33 -18.75 -20.74
N THR A 7 -3.78 -18.14 -19.64
CA THR A 7 -4.79 -17.08 -19.65
C THR A 7 -4.25 -15.84 -18.92
N LYS A 8 -4.27 -14.66 -19.56
CA LYS A 8 -4.04 -13.39 -18.86
C LYS A 8 -5.23 -13.11 -17.95
N ILE A 9 -4.97 -12.93 -16.65
CA ILE A 9 -5.98 -12.65 -15.63
C ILE A 9 -6.12 -11.15 -15.41
N ALA A 10 -4.99 -10.46 -15.26
CA ALA A 10 -4.87 -9.02 -15.13
C ALA A 10 -3.50 -8.57 -15.68
N THR A 11 -3.24 -7.28 -15.76
CA THR A 11 -1.90 -6.77 -16.10
C THR A 11 -0.83 -7.35 -15.16
N GLY A 12 0.18 -8.02 -15.73
CA GLY A 12 1.24 -8.72 -14.99
C GLY A 12 0.83 -10.01 -14.28
N VAL A 13 -0.41 -10.49 -14.44
CA VAL A 13 -0.93 -11.70 -13.77
C VAL A 13 -1.50 -12.67 -14.79
N PHE A 14 -0.98 -13.90 -14.78
CA PHE A 14 -1.38 -14.96 -15.69
C PHE A 14 -1.74 -16.23 -14.93
N TRP A 15 -2.54 -17.07 -15.56
CA TRP A 15 -2.94 -18.38 -15.09
C TRP A 15 -2.47 -19.43 -16.07
N VAL A 16 -1.66 -20.37 -15.60
CA VAL A 16 -1.22 -21.53 -16.39
C VAL A 16 -1.83 -22.79 -15.80
N GLU A 17 -2.53 -23.57 -16.63
CA GLU A 17 -3.08 -24.86 -16.21
C GLU A 17 -2.59 -25.99 -17.12
N VAL A 18 -2.17 -27.09 -16.49
CA VAL A 18 -1.85 -28.37 -17.12
C VAL A 18 -2.65 -29.46 -16.41
N PRO A 19 -3.95 -29.64 -16.73
CA PRO A 19 -4.83 -30.53 -15.98
C PRO A 19 -4.36 -31.99 -15.96
N GLU A 20 -3.76 -32.48 -17.04
CA GLU A 20 -3.19 -33.85 -17.11
C GLU A 20 -2.07 -34.09 -16.09
N ALA A 21 -1.39 -33.02 -15.65
CA ALA A 21 -0.31 -33.06 -14.67
C ALA A 21 -0.76 -32.57 -13.29
N GLU A 22 -2.04 -32.22 -13.13
CA GLU A 22 -2.63 -31.63 -11.93
C GLU A 22 -1.93 -30.34 -11.47
N LEU A 23 -1.39 -29.55 -12.41
CA LEU A 23 -0.66 -28.31 -12.11
C LEU A 23 -1.48 -27.08 -12.49
N TYR A 24 -1.64 -26.15 -11.53
CA TYR A 24 -2.37 -24.89 -11.68
C TYR A 24 -1.54 -23.75 -11.08
N VAL A 25 -0.99 -22.89 -11.93
CA VAL A 25 0.02 -21.91 -11.55
C VAL A 25 -0.55 -20.49 -11.64
N LEU A 26 -0.46 -19.76 -10.53
CA LEU A 26 -0.56 -18.30 -10.51
C LEU A 26 0.80 -17.71 -10.92
N CYS A 27 0.87 -17.08 -12.09
CA CYS A 27 2.08 -16.47 -12.61
C CYS A 27 2.03 -14.95 -12.42
N GLY A 28 2.91 -14.43 -11.58
CA GLY A 28 2.82 -13.07 -11.03
C GLY A 28 1.81 -13.00 -9.91
N CYS A 29 2.19 -12.45 -8.75
CA CYS A 29 1.32 -12.35 -7.58
C CYS A 29 1.36 -10.96 -6.93
N PRO A 30 1.02 -9.87 -7.66
CA PRO A 30 0.85 -8.55 -7.05
C PRO A 30 -0.35 -8.53 -6.06
N ALA A 31 -0.59 -7.38 -5.45
CA ALA A 31 -1.70 -7.19 -4.51
C ALA A 31 -3.05 -7.61 -5.14
N ASP A 32 -3.98 -8.10 -4.31
CA ASP A 32 -5.32 -8.53 -4.73
C ASP A 32 -5.36 -9.68 -5.77
N SER A 33 -4.27 -10.43 -5.99
CA SER A 33 -4.23 -11.55 -6.95
C SER A 33 -5.33 -12.60 -6.72
N VAL A 34 -5.65 -12.92 -5.46
CA VAL A 34 -6.74 -13.86 -5.14
C VAL A 34 -8.09 -13.32 -5.62
N LYS A 35 -8.36 -12.03 -5.41
CA LYS A 35 -9.62 -11.39 -5.84
C LYS A 35 -9.76 -11.40 -7.37
N HIS A 36 -8.66 -11.18 -8.09
CA HIS A 36 -8.62 -11.31 -9.55
C HIS A 36 -8.89 -12.73 -10.02
N LEU A 37 -8.30 -13.74 -9.36
CA LEU A 37 -8.57 -15.14 -9.68
C LEU A 37 -10.03 -15.54 -9.38
N MET A 38 -10.64 -15.01 -8.31
CA MET A 38 -12.07 -15.21 -8.01
C MET A 38 -12.94 -14.58 -9.11
N LYS A 39 -12.64 -13.35 -9.56
CA LYS A 39 -13.36 -12.69 -10.67
C LYS A 39 -13.22 -13.42 -11.99
N ALA A 40 -12.05 -13.96 -12.29
CA ALA A 40 -11.82 -14.80 -13.46
C ALA A 40 -12.42 -16.22 -13.29
N GLY A 41 -12.96 -16.55 -12.12
CA GLY A 41 -13.55 -17.85 -11.82
C GLY A 41 -12.54 -19.01 -11.78
N LYS A 42 -11.27 -18.72 -11.48
CA LYS A 42 -10.24 -19.74 -11.23
C LYS A 42 -10.25 -20.22 -9.76
N ILE A 43 -10.74 -19.37 -8.85
CA ILE A 43 -11.08 -19.73 -7.48
C ILE A 43 -12.59 -19.72 -7.34
N ARG A 44 -13.17 -20.87 -6.95
CA ARG A 44 -14.61 -21.08 -6.74
C ARG A 44 -14.82 -22.10 -5.64
N ASN A 45 -15.94 -22.01 -4.92
CA ASN A 45 -16.38 -23.08 -4.02
C ASN A 45 -16.69 -24.35 -4.84
N LEU A 46 -16.27 -25.51 -4.33
CA LEU A 46 -16.61 -26.81 -4.87
C LEU A 46 -17.80 -27.39 -4.10
N ASP A 47 -18.93 -27.48 -4.79
CA ASP A 47 -20.06 -28.32 -4.36
C ASP A 47 -19.70 -29.79 -4.63
N ARG A 48 -18.84 -30.39 -3.81
CA ARG A 48 -18.72 -31.85 -3.79
C ARG A 48 -19.65 -32.37 -2.70
N ASP A 49 -20.63 -33.19 -3.10
CA ASP A 49 -21.25 -34.18 -2.21
C ASP A 49 -20.13 -35.06 -1.65
N VAL A 50 -19.58 -34.66 -0.50
CA VAL A 50 -18.73 -35.53 0.30
C VAL A 50 -19.69 -36.57 0.85
N GLY A 51 -19.69 -37.75 0.21
CA GLY A 51 -20.69 -38.79 0.42
C GLY A 51 -21.08 -38.97 1.89
N SER A 52 -22.39 -38.99 2.11
CA SER A 52 -23.08 -39.47 3.32
C SER A 52 -22.92 -38.68 4.61
N LEU A 53 -23.24 -37.38 4.61
CA LEU A 53 -23.91 -36.73 5.74
C LEU A 53 -24.98 -35.77 5.20
N GLU A 54 -26.10 -35.67 5.92
CA GLU A 54 -27.42 -35.18 5.50
C GLU A 54 -27.48 -33.86 4.72
N HIS A 55 -28.52 -33.71 3.88
CA HIS A 55 -28.86 -32.47 3.19
C HIS A 55 -28.91 -31.28 4.15
N GLY A 56 -27.93 -30.37 4.04
CA GLY A 56 -27.91 -29.09 4.77
C GLY A 56 -26.56 -28.58 5.28
N SER A 57 -25.42 -29.25 5.03
CA SER A 57 -24.11 -28.76 5.49
C SER A 57 -23.20 -28.30 4.34
N GLU A 58 -23.27 -27.01 4.00
CA GLU A 58 -22.35 -26.31 3.08
C GLU A 58 -20.93 -26.13 3.66
N SER A 59 -20.55 -26.89 4.71
CA SER A 59 -19.30 -26.70 5.42
C SER A 59 -18.87 -27.90 6.26
N PHE A 60 -17.58 -28.23 6.22
CA PHE A 60 -16.99 -29.18 7.15
C PHE A 60 -16.78 -28.49 8.52
N GLN A 61 -17.26 -29.08 9.62
CA GLN A 61 -17.00 -28.57 10.97
C GLN A 61 -15.64 -29.08 11.46
N HIS A 62 -14.62 -28.23 11.41
CA HIS A 62 -13.36 -28.46 12.12
C HIS A 62 -13.54 -28.07 13.60
N SER A 63 -12.73 -28.62 14.51
CA SER A 63 -12.76 -28.27 15.96
C SER A 63 -12.62 -26.76 16.23
N HIS A 64 -12.12 -26.03 15.23
CA HIS A 64 -11.91 -24.59 15.27
C HIS A 64 -12.90 -23.77 14.41
N GLY A 65 -13.75 -24.37 13.54
CA GLY A 65 -14.76 -23.62 12.75
C GLY A 65 -15.23 -24.29 11.45
N THR A 66 -16.09 -23.60 10.71
CA THR A 66 -16.57 -23.93 9.35
C THR A 66 -15.43 -23.86 8.33
N VAL A 67 -15.23 -24.92 7.54
CA VAL A 67 -14.16 -25.01 6.52
C VAL A 67 -14.76 -24.99 5.10
N THR A 68 -14.22 -24.14 4.24
CA THR A 68 -14.53 -24.05 2.80
C THR A 68 -13.72 -25.07 2.01
N ASN A 69 -14.23 -25.47 0.84
CA ASN A 69 -13.51 -26.30 -0.13
C ASN A 69 -13.48 -25.57 -1.47
N GLU A 70 -12.36 -24.93 -1.79
CA GLU A 70 -12.21 -24.13 -3.01
C GLU A 70 -11.31 -24.76 -4.06
N THR A 71 -11.55 -24.42 -5.33
CA THR A 71 -10.53 -24.52 -6.38
C THR A 71 -9.49 -23.42 -6.23
N GLY A 72 -8.36 -23.55 -6.92
CA GLY A 72 -7.38 -22.48 -6.99
C GLY A 72 -6.04 -22.95 -7.51
N PRO A 73 -5.02 -22.08 -7.47
CA PRO A 73 -3.66 -22.47 -7.82
C PRO A 73 -3.12 -23.48 -6.81
N ASN A 74 -2.16 -24.31 -7.21
CA ASN A 74 -1.32 -25.11 -6.32
C ASN A 74 0.18 -24.76 -6.48
N ALA A 75 0.48 -23.76 -7.29
CA ALA A 75 1.81 -23.21 -7.50
C ALA A 75 1.75 -21.71 -7.75
N ILE A 76 2.82 -21.00 -7.36
CA ILE A 76 3.02 -19.57 -7.63
C ILE A 76 4.35 -19.39 -8.35
N LEU A 77 4.34 -18.78 -9.55
CA LEU A 77 5.53 -18.28 -10.23
C LEU A 77 5.73 -16.80 -9.89
N LEU A 78 6.83 -16.51 -9.22
CA LEU A 78 7.20 -15.17 -8.78
C LEU A 78 7.83 -14.36 -9.91
N SER A 79 7.63 -13.04 -9.87
CA SER A 79 8.43 -12.09 -10.65
C SER A 79 9.87 -12.05 -10.14
N ASP A 80 10.84 -11.97 -11.04
CA ASP A 80 12.24 -11.70 -10.69
C ASP A 80 12.44 -10.31 -10.04
N LEU A 81 11.51 -9.39 -10.28
CA LEU A 81 11.56 -8.03 -9.73
C LEU A 81 10.67 -7.95 -8.48
N ASN A 82 11.13 -7.27 -7.44
CA ASN A 82 10.33 -7.05 -6.24
C ASN A 82 9.27 -5.96 -6.43
N ILE A 83 9.61 -4.93 -7.21
CA ILE A 83 8.78 -3.77 -7.50
C ILE A 83 8.73 -3.58 -9.02
N GLN A 84 7.53 -3.39 -9.56
CA GLN A 84 7.33 -2.94 -10.94
C GLN A 84 6.47 -1.69 -10.94
N ASN A 85 6.93 -0.64 -11.61
CA ASN A 85 6.25 0.65 -11.68
C ASN A 85 5.80 1.24 -10.32
N GLY A 86 6.52 0.85 -9.27
CA GLY A 86 6.39 1.38 -7.92
C GLY A 86 5.40 0.64 -7.01
N ASP A 87 4.85 -0.49 -7.47
CA ASP A 87 4.02 -1.41 -6.69
C ASP A 87 4.74 -2.77 -6.51
N PHE A 88 4.41 -3.48 -5.44
CA PHE A 88 4.94 -4.83 -5.21
C PHE A 88 4.51 -5.80 -6.31
N ALA A 89 5.47 -6.54 -6.85
CA ALA A 89 5.21 -7.58 -7.85
C ALA A 89 4.93 -8.96 -7.23
N ASN A 90 5.35 -9.17 -5.98
CA ASN A 90 5.21 -10.44 -5.26
C ASN A 90 4.68 -10.20 -3.84
N LEU A 91 3.41 -10.56 -3.61
CA LEU A 91 2.70 -10.58 -2.33
C LEU A 91 1.98 -11.94 -2.20
N ALA A 92 2.76 -12.98 -1.89
CA ALA A 92 2.29 -14.36 -1.92
C ALA A 92 1.53 -14.83 -0.65
N GLU A 93 1.40 -14.00 0.40
CA GLU A 93 0.73 -14.41 1.66
C GLU A 93 -0.70 -14.89 1.39
N PHE A 94 -1.56 -14.05 0.81
CA PHE A 94 -2.97 -14.40 0.58
C PHE A 94 -3.17 -15.56 -0.40
N PRO A 95 -2.47 -15.63 -1.54
CA PRO A 95 -2.48 -16.84 -2.39
C PRO A 95 -2.10 -18.12 -1.63
N VAL A 96 -1.09 -18.07 -0.77
CA VAL A 96 -0.68 -19.22 0.06
C VAL A 96 -1.74 -19.55 1.11
N LEU A 97 -2.29 -18.56 1.80
CA LEU A 97 -3.37 -18.78 2.78
C LEU A 97 -4.60 -19.39 2.11
N GLN A 98 -4.92 -18.99 0.88
CA GLN A 98 -6.00 -19.58 0.10
C GLN A 98 -5.75 -21.07 -0.16
N MET A 99 -4.55 -21.46 -0.59
CA MET A 99 -4.16 -22.87 -0.78
C MET A 99 -4.23 -23.69 0.51
N LEU A 100 -3.60 -23.18 1.57
CA LEU A 100 -3.48 -23.92 2.83
C LEU A 100 -4.82 -24.08 3.55
N TYR A 101 -5.61 -23.00 3.62
CA TYR A 101 -6.80 -22.95 4.46
C TYR A 101 -8.12 -23.02 3.67
N ARG A 102 -8.27 -22.32 2.54
CA ARG A 102 -9.55 -22.28 1.81
C ARG A 102 -9.73 -23.43 0.81
N GLN A 103 -8.64 -23.92 0.21
CA GLN A 103 -8.63 -25.22 -0.48
C GLN A 103 -8.46 -26.38 0.50
N GLY A 104 -8.00 -26.10 1.73
CA GLY A 104 -7.86 -27.08 2.81
C GLY A 104 -6.67 -28.03 2.66
N MET A 105 -5.58 -27.63 2.01
CA MET A 105 -4.37 -28.44 1.86
C MET A 105 -3.64 -28.69 3.18
N LEU A 106 -3.80 -27.82 4.19
CA LEU A 106 -3.18 -27.95 5.52
C LEU A 106 -4.16 -28.45 6.59
N LEU A 107 -5.46 -28.44 6.30
CA LEU A 107 -6.48 -28.70 7.32
C LEU A 107 -6.57 -30.20 7.65
N PRO A 108 -6.42 -30.61 8.92
CA PRO A 108 -6.54 -32.00 9.32
C PRO A 108 -7.87 -32.62 8.89
N ASN A 109 -7.82 -33.85 8.37
CA ASN A 109 -8.98 -34.62 7.88
C ASN A 109 -9.75 -33.99 6.71
N HIS A 110 -9.24 -32.91 6.11
CA HIS A 110 -9.83 -32.33 4.90
C HIS A 110 -9.44 -33.19 3.67
N PRO A 111 -10.36 -33.45 2.72
CA PRO A 111 -10.08 -34.33 1.57
C PRO A 111 -8.92 -33.84 0.68
N ASN A 112 -8.66 -32.54 0.64
CA ASN A 112 -7.54 -31.97 -0.13
C ASN A 112 -6.21 -31.95 0.65
N ASN A 113 -6.20 -32.35 1.93
CA ASN A 113 -4.96 -32.53 2.67
C ASN A 113 -4.36 -33.91 2.35
N THR A 114 -3.68 -33.99 1.21
CA THR A 114 -3.01 -35.20 0.73
C THR A 114 -1.56 -35.32 1.22
N GLY A 115 -1.09 -34.35 2.02
CA GLY A 115 0.31 -34.16 2.39
C GLY A 115 1.15 -33.44 1.33
N ALA A 116 0.58 -33.12 0.15
CA ALA A 116 1.23 -32.30 -0.86
C ALA A 116 1.34 -30.84 -0.41
N LYS A 117 2.47 -30.20 -0.77
CA LYS A 117 2.71 -28.79 -0.46
C LYS A 117 2.52 -27.93 -1.71
N PRO A 118 1.98 -26.71 -1.58
CA PRO A 118 2.00 -25.77 -2.69
C PRO A 118 3.42 -25.40 -3.09
N PHE A 119 3.62 -25.14 -4.39
CA PHE A 119 4.93 -24.75 -4.92
C PHE A 119 5.11 -23.24 -4.93
N ILE A 120 6.31 -22.79 -4.57
CA ILE A 120 6.78 -21.43 -4.82
C ILE A 120 7.96 -21.48 -5.79
N ILE A 121 7.79 -20.83 -6.94
CA ILE A 121 8.63 -21.01 -8.11
C ILE A 121 9.28 -19.67 -8.48
N GLY A 122 10.59 -19.65 -8.71
CA GLY A 122 11.27 -18.44 -9.17
C GLY A 122 12.77 -18.45 -8.93
N HIS A 123 13.41 -17.30 -9.12
CA HIS A 123 14.83 -17.14 -8.82
C HIS A 123 15.11 -17.27 -7.32
N LYS A 124 16.28 -17.83 -6.96
CA LYS A 124 16.65 -18.19 -5.58
C LYS A 124 16.39 -17.09 -4.55
N ASN A 125 16.83 -15.88 -4.85
CA ASN A 125 16.71 -14.75 -3.92
C ASN A 125 15.25 -14.35 -3.69
N THR A 126 14.44 -14.33 -4.76
CA THR A 126 13.03 -13.98 -4.69
C THR A 126 12.24 -15.03 -3.91
N VAL A 127 12.51 -16.31 -4.17
CA VAL A 127 11.87 -17.42 -3.43
C VAL A 127 12.22 -17.33 -1.95
N ASN A 128 13.49 -17.15 -1.59
CA ASN A 128 13.90 -17.02 -0.19
C ASN A 128 13.24 -15.80 0.49
N ALA A 129 13.19 -14.66 -0.20
CA ALA A 129 12.55 -13.46 0.30
C ALA A 129 11.04 -13.68 0.56
N GLN A 130 10.33 -14.31 -0.38
CA GLN A 130 8.91 -14.62 -0.20
C GLN A 130 8.68 -15.67 0.90
N MET A 131 9.56 -16.66 1.05
CA MET A 131 9.47 -17.64 2.13
C MET A 131 9.59 -16.99 3.52
N GLU A 132 10.52 -16.04 3.69
CA GLU A 132 10.65 -15.25 4.92
C GLU A 132 9.45 -14.32 5.11
N TYR A 133 9.02 -13.62 4.06
CA TYR A 133 7.86 -12.74 4.10
C TYR A 133 6.57 -13.47 4.50
N ILE A 134 6.31 -14.66 3.95
CA ILE A 134 5.17 -15.52 4.33
C ILE A 134 5.32 -16.00 5.77
N HIS A 135 6.54 -16.33 6.22
CA HIS A 135 6.80 -16.69 7.62
C HIS A 135 6.40 -15.55 8.56
N ARG A 136 6.77 -14.31 8.21
CA ARG A 136 6.38 -13.10 8.95
C ARG A 136 4.89 -12.76 8.83
N GLY A 137 4.25 -13.08 7.70
CA GLY A 137 2.79 -12.96 7.56
C GLY A 137 2.02 -13.92 8.48
N ASN A 138 2.50 -15.15 8.62
CA ASN A 138 1.86 -16.14 9.49
C ASN A 138 2.10 -15.88 10.99
N TYR A 139 3.27 -15.38 11.35
CA TYR A 139 3.72 -15.38 12.75
C TYR A 139 4.24 -14.03 13.27
N GLY A 140 4.46 -13.01 12.45
CA GLY A 140 5.02 -11.72 12.89
C GLY A 140 6.38 -11.86 13.55
N LEU A 141 6.49 -11.46 14.82
CA LEU A 141 7.66 -11.77 15.66
C LEU A 141 7.67 -13.24 16.08
N THR A 142 8.76 -13.95 15.83
CA THR A 142 8.78 -15.42 15.88
C THR A 142 9.39 -15.98 17.16
N SER A 143 9.96 -15.12 18.01
CA SER A 143 10.65 -15.52 19.22
C SER A 143 10.40 -14.57 20.39
N LEU A 144 10.62 -15.07 21.61
CA LEU A 144 10.60 -14.25 22.82
C LEU A 144 11.64 -13.11 22.76
N GLU A 145 12.82 -13.37 22.17
CA GLU A 145 13.88 -12.38 22.02
C GLU A 145 13.43 -11.20 21.14
N GLU A 146 12.74 -11.47 20.03
CA GLU A 146 12.21 -10.41 19.17
C GLU A 146 11.16 -9.56 19.91
N ILE A 147 10.27 -10.18 20.69
CA ILE A 147 9.26 -9.47 21.49
C ILE A 147 9.92 -8.60 22.57
N LEU A 148 10.95 -9.12 23.23
CA LEU A 148 11.77 -8.36 24.20
C LEU A 148 12.51 -7.20 23.52
N GLY A 149 13.05 -7.43 22.33
CA GLY A 149 13.72 -6.43 21.50
C GLY A 149 12.82 -5.26 21.13
N ALA A 150 11.50 -5.46 21.08
CA ALA A 150 10.51 -4.40 20.90
C ALA A 150 10.21 -3.60 22.18
N GLY A 151 10.93 -3.85 23.28
CA GLY A 151 10.80 -3.11 24.55
C GLY A 151 9.68 -3.62 25.47
N ILE A 152 9.12 -4.80 25.20
CA ILE A 152 8.09 -5.40 26.06
C ILE A 152 8.73 -6.04 27.29
N PRO A 153 8.23 -5.79 28.52
CA PRO A 153 8.77 -6.42 29.73
C PRO A 153 8.65 -7.95 29.71
N GLN A 154 9.67 -8.65 30.25
CA GLN A 154 9.77 -10.12 30.28
C GLN A 154 8.44 -10.86 30.52
N LYS A 155 7.76 -10.52 31.61
CA LYS A 155 6.51 -11.19 32.00
C LYS A 155 5.39 -11.02 30.98
N GLN A 156 5.32 -9.85 30.33
CA GLN A 156 4.34 -9.59 29.27
C GLN A 156 4.77 -10.30 27.99
N ALA A 157 6.06 -10.28 27.65
CA ALA A 157 6.60 -10.95 26.48
C ALA A 157 6.35 -12.47 26.51
N GLU A 158 6.54 -13.12 27.66
CA GLU A 158 6.20 -14.53 27.88
C GLU A 158 4.71 -14.80 27.66
N GLU A 159 3.84 -13.92 28.15
CA GLU A 159 2.39 -14.04 27.97
C GLU A 159 1.98 -13.86 26.49
N LEU A 160 2.60 -12.94 25.77
CA LEU A 160 2.40 -12.75 24.32
C LEU A 160 2.88 -13.97 23.53
N MET A 161 4.04 -14.54 23.89
CA MET A 161 4.56 -15.73 23.21
C MET A 161 3.63 -16.94 23.40
N ARG A 162 3.00 -17.10 24.57
CA ARG A 162 2.00 -18.16 24.79
C ARG A 162 0.79 -18.01 23.89
N ILE A 163 0.28 -16.78 23.72
CA ILE A 163 -0.85 -16.50 22.81
C ILE A 163 -0.45 -16.83 21.38
N LYS A 164 0.73 -16.38 20.96
CA LYS A 164 1.26 -16.65 19.62
C LYS A 164 1.40 -18.15 19.34
N LEU A 165 1.96 -18.91 20.28
CA LEU A 165 2.06 -20.37 20.16
C LEU A 165 0.69 -21.04 20.10
N HIS A 166 -0.35 -20.48 20.70
CA HIS A 166 -1.69 -21.02 20.57
C HIS A 166 -2.20 -20.89 19.13
N PHE A 167 -2.06 -19.70 18.53
CA PHE A 167 -2.38 -19.49 17.12
C PHE A 167 -1.51 -20.32 16.17
N ALA A 168 -0.26 -20.57 16.54
CA ALA A 168 0.69 -21.39 15.79
C ALA A 168 0.56 -22.91 16.07
N PHE A 169 -0.51 -23.36 16.73
CA PHE A 169 -0.74 -24.78 17.06
C PHE A 169 0.44 -25.45 17.79
N GLY A 170 1.05 -24.69 18.71
CA GLY A 170 2.12 -25.14 19.59
C GLY A 170 3.55 -24.86 19.10
N ALA A 171 3.76 -24.52 17.82
CA ALA A 171 5.10 -24.27 17.30
C ALA A 171 5.12 -23.31 16.11
N VAL A 172 6.06 -22.36 16.12
CA VAL A 172 6.39 -21.53 14.96
C VAL A 172 7.20 -22.37 13.97
N ARG A 173 6.63 -22.64 12.79
CA ARG A 173 7.24 -23.52 11.77
C ARG A 173 7.85 -22.72 10.62
N PRO A 174 9.00 -23.14 10.08
CA PRO A 174 9.56 -22.52 8.89
C PRO A 174 8.64 -22.72 7.68
N SER A 175 8.63 -21.77 6.75
CA SER A 175 7.78 -21.85 5.55
C SER A 175 8.05 -23.08 4.69
N SER A 176 9.25 -23.69 4.76
CA SER A 176 9.59 -24.94 4.07
C SER A 176 8.83 -26.17 4.59
N GLU A 177 8.23 -26.11 5.78
CA GLU A 177 7.29 -27.13 6.24
C GLU A 177 5.94 -27.03 5.53
N LEU A 178 5.56 -25.83 5.08
CA LEU A 178 4.25 -25.55 4.46
C LEU A 178 4.31 -25.49 2.92
N LEU A 179 5.44 -25.08 2.37
CA LEU A 179 5.63 -24.80 0.94
C LEU A 179 6.84 -25.54 0.39
N GLU A 180 6.81 -25.83 -0.90
CA GLU A 180 7.91 -26.45 -1.62
C GLU A 180 8.54 -25.48 -2.62
N ALA A 181 9.84 -25.22 -2.46
CA ALA A 181 10.57 -24.31 -3.33
C ALA A 181 10.98 -25.00 -4.65
N ARG A 182 10.81 -24.28 -5.77
CA ARG A 182 11.33 -24.64 -7.10
C ARG A 182 12.18 -23.48 -7.62
N ILE A 183 13.49 -23.62 -7.47
CA ILE A 183 14.44 -22.58 -7.86
C ILE A 183 14.75 -22.69 -9.35
N ILE A 184 14.51 -21.61 -10.11
CA ILE A 184 14.82 -21.53 -11.54
C ILE A 184 15.98 -20.57 -11.74
N ASP A 185 17.16 -21.11 -12.01
CA ASP A 185 18.36 -20.32 -12.34
C ASP A 185 18.58 -20.29 -13.87
N HIS A 186 19.38 -21.22 -14.40
CA HIS A 186 19.75 -21.27 -15.82
C HIS A 186 19.19 -22.48 -16.58
N GLU A 187 19.15 -23.64 -15.92
CA GLU A 187 18.71 -24.89 -16.54
C GLU A 187 17.18 -25.09 -16.40
N PRO A 188 16.55 -25.88 -17.29
CA PRO A 188 15.17 -26.31 -17.12
C PRO A 188 14.96 -27.06 -15.80
N VAL A 189 13.86 -26.77 -15.11
CA VAL A 189 13.50 -27.39 -13.82
C VAL A 189 12.14 -28.05 -13.94
N GLU A 190 12.02 -29.29 -13.48
CA GLU A 190 10.73 -29.95 -13.37
C GLU A 190 9.94 -29.37 -12.17
N ILE A 191 8.69 -28.98 -12.41
CA ILE A 191 7.76 -28.52 -11.37
C ILE A 191 7.04 -29.72 -10.77
N LEU A 192 6.24 -30.40 -11.59
CA LEU A 192 5.36 -31.50 -11.20
C LEU A 192 4.99 -32.36 -12.43
N ASN A 193 5.00 -33.69 -12.28
CA ASN A 193 4.45 -34.65 -13.23
C ASN A 193 4.90 -34.44 -14.70
N GLY A 194 6.18 -34.13 -14.93
CA GLY A 194 6.76 -33.91 -16.25
C GLY A 194 6.58 -32.49 -16.82
N VAL A 195 5.93 -31.56 -16.12
CA VAL A 195 5.90 -30.14 -16.50
C VAL A 195 7.21 -29.50 -16.10
N HIS A 196 7.92 -28.92 -17.08
CA HIS A 196 9.17 -28.21 -16.85
C HIS A 196 9.00 -26.72 -17.06
N ILE A 197 9.86 -25.92 -16.43
CA ILE A 197 9.95 -24.48 -16.60
C ILE A 197 11.39 -24.05 -16.84
N THR A 198 11.58 -23.09 -17.74
CA THR A 198 12.89 -22.49 -18.03
C THR A 198 12.78 -20.97 -17.98
N ARG A 199 13.74 -20.33 -17.32
CA ARG A 199 13.88 -18.86 -17.30
C ARG A 199 14.70 -18.40 -18.51
N LYS A 200 14.10 -17.64 -19.42
CA LYS A 200 14.75 -17.15 -20.66
C LYS A 200 15.48 -15.83 -20.45
N SER A 201 14.85 -14.93 -19.72
CA SER A 201 15.36 -13.61 -19.37
C SER A 201 14.63 -13.12 -18.12
N VAL A 202 14.91 -11.88 -17.68
CA VAL A 202 14.21 -11.29 -16.53
C VAL A 202 12.69 -11.32 -16.77
N ASN A 203 11.95 -11.95 -15.86
CA ASN A 203 10.49 -12.08 -15.90
C ASN A 203 9.90 -12.86 -17.09
N CYS A 204 10.73 -13.50 -17.92
CA CYS A 204 10.26 -14.31 -19.05
C CYS A 204 10.55 -15.79 -18.82
N TYR A 205 9.49 -16.60 -18.78
CA TYR A 205 9.55 -18.03 -18.47
C TYR A 205 8.84 -18.85 -19.55
N VAL A 206 9.32 -20.04 -19.82
CA VAL A 206 8.70 -20.98 -20.75
C VAL A 206 8.35 -22.26 -19.99
N PHE A 207 7.07 -22.60 -19.98
CA PHE A 207 6.56 -23.89 -19.52
C PHE A 207 6.61 -24.88 -20.68
N THR A 208 7.00 -26.12 -20.41
CA THR A 208 6.96 -27.22 -21.39
C THR A 208 6.33 -28.46 -20.79
N TYR A 209 5.51 -29.15 -21.57
CA TYR A 209 4.86 -30.39 -21.20
C TYR A 209 4.63 -31.23 -22.45
N LYS A 210 5.28 -32.40 -22.51
CA LYS A 210 5.30 -33.26 -23.71
C LYS A 210 5.78 -32.44 -24.93
N ASP A 211 4.97 -32.31 -25.96
CA ASP A 211 5.24 -31.58 -27.20
C ASP A 211 4.72 -30.13 -27.22
N GLU A 212 4.13 -29.64 -26.11
CA GLU A 212 3.62 -28.26 -26.02
C GLU A 212 4.53 -27.37 -25.18
N SER A 213 4.52 -26.07 -25.50
CA SER A 213 5.18 -25.03 -24.72
C SER A 213 4.32 -23.77 -24.62
N SER A 214 4.50 -23.01 -23.54
CA SER A 214 3.83 -21.72 -23.33
C SER A 214 4.78 -20.72 -22.67
N GLU A 215 4.87 -19.52 -23.23
CA GLU A 215 5.69 -18.43 -22.70
C GLU A 215 4.85 -17.49 -21.83
N ILE A 216 5.44 -17.06 -20.71
CA ILE A 216 4.89 -16.08 -19.78
C ILE A 216 5.88 -14.94 -19.64
N ASN A 217 5.41 -13.71 -19.86
CA ASN A 217 6.16 -12.48 -19.64
C ASN A 217 5.48 -11.66 -18.54
N LEU A 218 6.15 -11.55 -17.40
CA LEU A 218 5.67 -10.81 -16.23
C LEU A 218 6.12 -9.34 -16.22
N ASN A 219 6.85 -8.87 -17.24
CA ASN A 219 7.28 -7.47 -17.30
C ASN A 219 6.11 -6.54 -17.61
N LEU A 220 6.02 -5.44 -16.86
CA LEU A 220 5.12 -4.33 -17.18
C LEU A 220 5.80 -3.34 -18.13
N SER A 221 5.06 -2.83 -19.10
CA SER A 221 5.48 -1.64 -19.85
C SER A 221 5.51 -0.40 -18.95
N HIS A 222 6.07 0.72 -19.44
CA HIS A 222 6.18 1.95 -18.65
C HIS A 222 4.82 2.53 -18.23
N ASP A 223 3.80 2.36 -19.07
CA ASP A 223 2.43 2.84 -18.91
C ASP A 223 1.49 1.83 -18.22
N GLU A 224 1.93 0.57 -18.05
CA GLU A 224 1.16 -0.46 -17.36
C GLU A 224 1.26 -0.32 -15.84
N ARG A 225 0.17 -0.64 -15.14
CA ARG A 225 0.10 -0.75 -13.68
C ARG A 225 -0.71 -1.99 -13.33
N TYR A 226 -0.48 -2.53 -12.14
CA TYR A 226 -1.36 -3.58 -11.63
C TYR A 226 -2.77 -3.03 -11.47
N GLU A 227 -3.75 -3.84 -11.86
CA GLU A 227 -5.16 -3.44 -11.88
C GLU A 227 -5.82 -3.71 -10.51
N THR A 228 -6.82 -2.92 -10.17
CA THR A 228 -7.66 -3.17 -9.00
C THR A 228 -8.82 -4.09 -9.38
N PRO A 229 -9.23 -5.02 -8.51
CA PRO A 229 -10.35 -5.89 -8.83
C PRO A 229 -11.68 -5.13 -8.75
N TYR A 230 -11.77 -3.98 -8.08
CA TYR A 230 -12.99 -3.19 -7.93
C TYR A 230 -12.87 -1.78 -8.51
N GLU A 231 -14.01 -1.14 -8.75
CA GLU A 231 -14.11 0.27 -9.14
C GLU A 231 -14.59 1.11 -7.97
N LEU A 232 -13.99 2.29 -7.79
CA LEU A 232 -14.35 3.24 -6.74
C LEU A 232 -14.96 4.49 -7.35
N LYS A 233 -16.05 4.97 -6.75
CA LYS A 233 -16.67 6.25 -7.13
C LYS A 233 -15.85 7.39 -6.54
N ASN A 234 -15.86 8.53 -7.22
CA ASN A 234 -15.28 9.75 -6.68
C ASN A 234 -16.21 10.36 -5.62
N HIS A 235 -15.65 10.67 -4.45
CA HIS A 235 -16.29 11.35 -3.34
C HIS A 235 -15.62 12.69 -3.08
N HIS A 236 -16.36 13.60 -2.46
CA HIS A 236 -15.81 14.82 -1.91
C HIS A 236 -15.51 14.61 -0.42
N PHE A 237 -14.23 14.50 -0.07
CA PHE A 237 -13.80 14.43 1.32
C PHE A 237 -13.64 15.84 1.91
N LYS A 238 -14.67 16.27 2.65
CA LYS A 238 -14.62 17.49 3.44
C LYS A 238 -13.67 17.27 4.64
N ARG A 239 -12.68 18.16 4.75
CA ARG A 239 -11.67 18.13 5.83
C ARG A 239 -12.24 18.81 7.07
N ASP A 240 -13.11 18.13 7.81
CA ASP A 240 -13.70 18.64 9.05
C ASP A 240 -12.71 18.57 10.24
N TYR A 241 -13.06 19.20 11.37
CA TYR A 241 -12.17 19.28 12.53
C TYR A 241 -11.85 17.91 13.12
N PHE A 242 -12.84 17.02 13.24
CA PHE A 242 -12.63 15.61 13.55
C PHE A 242 -13.68 14.75 12.83
N SER A 243 -13.26 14.05 11.78
CA SER A 243 -14.14 13.18 11.00
C SER A 243 -13.46 11.90 10.55
N ILE A 244 -14.26 10.87 10.26
CA ILE A 244 -13.80 9.55 9.85
C ILE A 244 -14.45 9.21 8.51
N ALA A 245 -13.67 9.15 7.45
CA ALA A 245 -14.09 8.57 6.17
C ALA A 245 -13.80 7.08 6.14
N HIS A 246 -14.80 6.29 5.80
CA HIS A 246 -14.72 4.85 5.69
C HIS A 246 -14.30 4.43 4.28
N THR A 247 -13.07 3.95 4.15
CA THR A 247 -12.41 3.72 2.86
C THR A 247 -12.38 2.25 2.43
N GLY A 248 -12.83 1.33 3.29
CA GLY A 248 -12.96 -0.08 2.95
C GLY A 248 -13.57 -0.88 4.09
N GLU A 249 -14.38 -1.87 3.74
CA GLU A 249 -15.13 -2.74 4.67
C GLU A 249 -14.95 -4.23 4.36
N GLY A 250 -14.25 -4.55 3.26
CA GLY A 250 -13.98 -5.92 2.86
C GLY A 250 -12.88 -6.56 3.69
N ASP A 251 -12.80 -7.87 3.64
CA ASP A 251 -11.60 -8.63 3.99
C ASP A 251 -10.69 -8.77 2.76
N GLY A 252 -9.58 -9.50 2.87
CA GLY A 252 -8.73 -9.79 1.71
C GLY A 252 -9.32 -10.73 0.66
N TRP A 253 -10.57 -11.17 0.81
CA TRP A 253 -11.31 -12.02 -0.13
C TRP A 253 -12.43 -11.27 -0.86
N ASP A 254 -12.80 -10.07 -0.41
CA ASP A 254 -13.87 -9.27 -1.02
C ASP A 254 -13.44 -8.69 -2.37
N ILE A 255 -14.06 -9.19 -3.44
CA ILE A 255 -13.78 -8.78 -4.82
C ILE A 255 -14.38 -7.42 -5.22
N ASN A 256 -15.25 -6.85 -4.39
CA ASN A 256 -16.05 -5.66 -4.71
C ASN A 256 -15.67 -4.43 -3.87
N ARG A 257 -15.00 -4.63 -2.72
CA ARG A 257 -14.66 -3.55 -1.80
C ARG A 257 -13.16 -3.56 -1.43
N PRO A 258 -12.57 -2.38 -1.17
CA PRO A 258 -11.27 -2.32 -0.51
C PRO A 258 -11.32 -2.98 0.87
N CYS A 259 -10.15 -3.44 1.33
CA CYS A 259 -9.99 -4.03 2.64
C CYS A 259 -10.28 -3.03 3.77
N MET A 260 -10.58 -3.52 4.97
CA MET A 260 -10.93 -2.70 6.12
C MET A 260 -9.87 -1.62 6.39
N ALA A 261 -10.27 -0.36 6.21
CA ALA A 261 -9.43 0.80 6.49
C ALA A 261 -10.31 2.01 6.83
N SER A 262 -9.68 3.10 7.31
CA SER A 262 -10.36 4.38 7.51
C SER A 262 -9.39 5.54 7.35
N VAL A 263 -9.93 6.73 7.07
CA VAL A 263 -9.17 7.99 7.01
C VAL A 263 -9.75 8.95 8.03
N ILE A 264 -8.90 9.45 8.93
CA ILE A 264 -9.26 10.49 9.89
C ILE A 264 -8.90 11.85 9.28
N SER A 265 -9.85 12.79 9.29
CA SER A 265 -9.52 14.21 9.23
C SER A 265 -9.42 14.74 10.66
N TYR A 266 -8.31 15.37 11.01
CA TYR A 266 -8.18 16.10 12.27
C TYR A 266 -7.47 17.43 12.04
N GLN A 267 -8.14 18.54 12.37
CA GLN A 267 -7.65 19.90 12.09
C GLN A 267 -7.18 20.05 10.64
N GLY A 268 -7.97 19.54 9.69
CA GLY A 268 -7.65 19.59 8.27
C GLY A 268 -6.63 18.58 7.77
N LYS A 269 -5.84 17.96 8.67
CA LYS A 269 -4.82 16.98 8.34
C LYS A 269 -5.43 15.61 8.11
N ILE A 270 -4.79 14.83 7.24
CA ILE A 270 -5.26 13.49 6.84
C ILE A 270 -4.38 12.43 7.52
N PHE A 271 -5.01 11.55 8.28
CA PHE A 271 -4.36 10.38 8.87
C PHE A 271 -5.02 9.10 8.37
N LEU A 272 -4.21 8.11 8.00
CA LEU A 272 -4.72 6.78 7.64
C LEU A 272 -4.83 5.90 8.87
N ILE A 273 -5.80 4.99 8.88
CA ILE A 273 -5.77 3.79 9.71
C ILE A 273 -5.63 2.62 8.75
N ASP A 274 -4.45 2.01 8.80
CA ASP A 274 -3.95 0.98 7.89
C ASP A 274 -3.79 1.43 6.43
N ALA A 275 -3.00 0.69 5.67
CA ALA A 275 -2.71 0.92 4.26
C ALA A 275 -2.76 -0.39 3.49
N GLY A 276 -3.97 -0.84 3.17
CA GLY A 276 -4.19 -2.01 2.33
C GLY A 276 -3.79 -1.82 0.85
N PRO A 277 -4.05 -2.83 0.01
CA PRO A 277 -3.83 -2.78 -1.43
C PRO A 277 -4.39 -1.51 -2.09
N ASN A 278 -3.67 -0.99 -3.08
CA ASN A 278 -4.16 0.10 -3.95
C ASN A 278 -4.48 1.43 -3.23
N ILE A 279 -3.79 1.74 -2.12
CA ILE A 279 -4.06 2.92 -1.29
C ILE A 279 -4.07 4.25 -2.07
N ALA A 280 -3.24 4.41 -3.11
CA ALA A 280 -3.30 5.61 -3.96
C ALA A 280 -4.63 5.75 -4.71
N LEU A 281 -5.21 4.64 -5.21
CA LEU A 281 -6.53 4.68 -5.84
C LEU A 281 -7.60 5.04 -4.81
N THR A 282 -7.56 4.41 -3.63
CA THR A 282 -8.47 4.66 -2.51
C THR A 282 -8.47 6.13 -2.10
N LEU A 283 -7.28 6.74 -1.93
CA LEU A 283 -7.15 8.16 -1.58
C LEU A 283 -7.68 9.08 -2.69
N ASN A 284 -7.31 8.82 -3.94
CA ASN A 284 -7.78 9.60 -5.08
C ASN A 284 -9.31 9.56 -5.19
N ALA A 285 -9.91 8.38 -4.99
CA ALA A 285 -11.35 8.21 -5.06
C ALA A 285 -12.10 8.96 -3.94
N ILE A 286 -11.49 9.22 -2.79
CA ILE A 286 -12.08 10.12 -1.78
C ILE A 286 -11.70 11.61 -1.99
N GLY A 287 -10.86 11.94 -2.97
CA GLY A 287 -10.42 13.32 -3.23
C GLY A 287 -9.22 13.78 -2.40
N ALA A 288 -8.33 12.85 -2.03
CA ALA A 288 -7.07 13.12 -1.36
C ALA A 288 -5.88 12.57 -2.17
N ASP A 289 -4.76 13.28 -2.18
CA ASP A 289 -3.48 12.80 -2.73
C ASP A 289 -2.61 12.15 -1.63
N VAL A 290 -1.75 11.20 -2.01
CA VAL A 290 -0.80 10.56 -1.07
C VAL A 290 0.09 11.59 -0.37
N ASN A 291 0.44 12.69 -1.03
CA ASN A 291 1.25 13.76 -0.45
C ASN A 291 0.49 14.65 0.55
N GLU A 292 -0.83 14.48 0.70
CA GLU A 292 -1.63 15.15 1.73
C GLU A 292 -1.70 14.36 3.04
N VAL A 293 -1.20 13.12 3.05
CA VAL A 293 -1.21 12.24 4.23
C VAL A 293 -0.15 12.70 5.24
N GLU A 294 -0.60 13.13 6.42
CA GLU A 294 0.28 13.55 7.53
C GLU A 294 0.88 12.35 8.27
N GLY A 295 0.09 11.28 8.42
CA GLY A 295 0.50 10.09 9.16
C GLY A 295 -0.36 8.87 8.91
N ILE A 296 0.14 7.71 9.32
CA ILE A 296 -0.56 6.43 9.33
C ILE A 296 -0.54 5.85 10.74
N PHE A 297 -1.71 5.46 11.23
CA PHE A 297 -1.89 4.59 12.38
C PHE A 297 -1.98 3.15 11.90
N HIS A 298 -1.03 2.30 12.28
CA HIS A 298 -0.97 0.93 11.78
C HIS A 298 -1.39 -0.06 12.88
N THR A 299 -2.36 -0.91 12.59
CA THR A 299 -2.94 -1.87 13.53
C THR A 299 -2.13 -3.16 13.60
N HIS A 300 -1.76 -3.74 12.45
CA HIS A 300 -1.03 -5.01 12.33
C HIS A 300 -0.50 -5.24 10.91
N ALA A 301 0.16 -6.38 10.66
CA ALA A 301 1.01 -6.58 9.49
C ALA A 301 0.45 -7.51 8.38
N HIS A 302 -0.85 -7.86 8.34
CA HIS A 302 -1.39 -8.65 7.21
C HIS A 302 -1.52 -7.80 5.94
N ASP A 303 -1.39 -8.42 4.76
CA ASP A 303 -1.32 -7.69 3.48
C ASP A 303 -2.49 -6.75 3.21
N ASP A 304 -3.69 -7.12 3.64
CA ASP A 304 -4.90 -6.32 3.54
C ASP A 304 -4.86 -5.02 4.37
N HIS A 305 -3.91 -4.90 5.29
CA HIS A 305 -3.63 -3.70 6.10
C HIS A 305 -2.24 -3.08 5.81
N PHE A 306 -1.36 -3.80 5.11
CA PHE A 306 0.08 -3.50 4.98
C PHE A 306 0.53 -3.15 3.56
N ALA A 307 -0.09 -3.71 2.52
CA ALA A 307 0.47 -3.73 1.16
C ALA A 307 0.71 -2.34 0.54
N GLY A 308 -0.01 -1.32 0.99
CA GLY A 308 0.09 0.06 0.52
C GLY A 308 1.31 0.84 1.05
N LEU A 309 2.12 0.28 1.95
CA LEU A 309 3.28 0.99 2.52
C LEU A 309 4.30 1.45 1.47
N THR A 310 4.50 0.71 0.38
CA THR A 310 5.40 1.14 -0.72
C THR A 310 4.90 2.39 -1.43
N THR A 311 3.58 2.53 -1.60
CA THR A 311 2.98 3.74 -2.13
C THR A 311 3.25 4.92 -1.22
N LEU A 312 3.11 4.74 0.11
CA LEU A 312 3.35 5.80 1.10
C LEU A 312 4.83 6.18 1.20
N ALA A 313 5.75 5.22 1.13
CA ALA A 313 7.19 5.45 1.17
C ALA A 313 7.70 6.31 -0.01
N ARG A 314 6.90 6.45 -1.08
CA ARG A 314 7.19 7.27 -2.26
C ARG A 314 6.62 8.69 -2.17
N ALA A 315 5.95 9.04 -1.08
CA ALA A 315 5.50 10.40 -0.84
C ALA A 315 6.68 11.38 -0.88
N ASN A 316 6.40 12.63 -1.23
CA ASN A 316 7.41 13.68 -1.33
C ASN A 316 7.97 14.16 0.03
N HIS A 317 7.49 13.58 1.13
CA HIS A 317 7.92 13.78 2.50
C HIS A 317 7.81 12.45 3.26
N ARG A 318 8.50 12.34 4.41
CA ARG A 318 8.37 11.17 5.28
C ARG A 318 7.05 11.26 6.03
N ILE A 319 6.14 10.33 5.76
CA ILE A 319 4.88 10.21 6.47
C ILE A 319 5.16 9.74 7.92
N LYS A 320 4.45 10.30 8.89
CA LYS A 320 4.57 9.89 10.29
C LYS A 320 3.94 8.51 10.48
N TYR A 321 4.73 7.57 11.00
CA TYR A 321 4.28 6.20 11.24
C TYR A 321 3.99 6.00 12.72
N TYR A 322 2.71 5.87 13.05
CA TYR A 322 2.22 5.70 14.40
C TYR A 322 1.80 4.25 14.63
N SER A 323 2.48 3.57 15.53
CA SER A 323 2.06 2.26 16.01
C SER A 323 2.75 1.96 17.32
N THR A 324 2.43 0.85 17.96
CA THR A 324 3.25 0.38 19.09
C THR A 324 4.58 -0.15 18.58
N ALA A 325 5.63 -0.06 19.40
CA ALA A 325 6.96 -0.58 19.03
C ALA A 325 6.90 -2.07 18.63
N LEU A 326 5.98 -2.82 19.25
CA LEU A 326 5.71 -4.22 18.98
C LEU A 326 5.20 -4.45 17.55
N VAL A 327 4.16 -3.73 17.13
CA VAL A 327 3.62 -3.82 15.77
C VAL A 327 4.62 -3.31 14.74
N ARG A 328 5.30 -2.19 15.03
CA ARG A 328 6.37 -1.66 14.16
C ARG A 328 7.46 -2.70 13.90
N ALA A 329 7.93 -3.41 14.93
CA ALA A 329 8.96 -4.43 14.76
C ALA A 329 8.51 -5.56 13.83
N SER A 330 7.27 -6.03 13.98
CA SER A 330 6.67 -7.04 13.10
C SER A 330 6.58 -6.57 11.65
N VAL A 331 6.05 -5.36 11.43
CA VAL A 331 5.92 -4.74 10.10
C VAL A 331 7.28 -4.55 9.44
N THR A 332 8.28 -4.04 10.15
CA THR A 332 9.64 -3.85 9.61
C THR A 332 10.25 -5.17 9.17
N LYS A 333 10.12 -6.24 9.97
CA LYS A 333 10.62 -7.58 9.64
C LYS A 333 9.90 -8.20 8.45
N LYS A 334 8.60 -7.96 8.29
CA LYS A 334 7.82 -8.40 7.12
C LYS A 334 8.19 -7.62 5.85
N LEU A 335 8.41 -6.32 5.95
CA LEU A 335 8.72 -5.43 4.82
C LEU A 335 10.15 -5.60 4.28
N ALA A 336 11.12 -5.81 5.17
CA ALA A 336 12.53 -5.96 4.83
C ALA A 336 12.81 -6.97 3.68
N PRO A 337 12.30 -8.23 3.74
CA PRO A 337 12.52 -9.19 2.66
C PRO A 337 11.86 -8.77 1.34
N LEU A 338 10.65 -8.18 1.38
CA LEU A 338 9.95 -7.72 0.17
C LEU A 338 10.75 -6.66 -0.60
N LEU A 339 11.39 -5.73 0.11
CA LEU A 339 12.18 -4.67 -0.48
C LEU A 339 13.65 -5.06 -0.66
N SER A 340 14.06 -6.21 -0.13
CA SER A 340 15.47 -6.63 -0.04
C SER A 340 16.35 -5.57 0.63
N ILE A 341 15.83 -4.97 1.70
CA ILE A 341 16.49 -3.95 2.53
C ILE A 341 16.77 -4.49 3.93
N SER A 342 17.65 -3.81 4.67
CA SER A 342 17.80 -4.10 6.11
C SER A 342 16.68 -3.48 6.93
N GLU A 343 16.37 -4.08 8.08
CA GLU A 343 15.34 -3.57 9.02
C GLU A 343 15.58 -2.09 9.42
N ASN A 344 16.83 -1.67 9.56
CA ASN A 344 17.22 -0.30 9.92
C ASN A 344 16.89 0.76 8.86
N GLU A 345 16.50 0.35 7.64
CA GLU A 345 16.14 1.30 6.58
C GLU A 345 14.71 1.81 6.68
N PHE A 346 13.86 1.19 7.50
CA PHE A 346 12.46 1.60 7.67
C PHE A 346 12.33 3.10 8.03
N GLU A 347 13.16 3.59 8.95
CA GLU A 347 13.17 4.98 9.44
C GLU A 347 13.68 6.00 8.38
N LYS A 348 14.27 5.50 7.29
CA LYS A 348 14.62 6.36 6.14
C LYS A 348 13.37 6.73 5.34
N TYR A 349 12.37 5.85 5.30
CA TYR A 349 11.12 6.03 4.55
C TYR A 349 10.02 6.70 5.39
N PHE A 350 9.99 6.43 6.70
CA PHE A 350 8.94 6.92 7.60
C PHE A 350 9.51 7.66 8.81
N GLU A 351 8.76 8.64 9.32
CA GLU A 351 9.04 9.26 10.61
C GLU A 351 8.37 8.43 11.72
N VAL A 352 9.14 7.53 12.33
CA VAL A 352 8.64 6.60 13.36
C VAL A 352 8.24 7.35 14.64
N CYS A 353 7.00 7.12 15.06
CA CYS A 353 6.39 7.68 16.25
C CYS A 353 5.76 6.55 17.09
N ASP A 354 6.55 5.92 17.96
CA ASP A 354 6.05 4.81 18.78
C ASP A 354 5.02 5.26 19.82
N LEU A 355 3.89 4.57 19.85
CA LEU A 355 2.79 4.78 20.79
C LEU A 355 2.93 3.83 21.99
N VAL A 356 2.55 4.33 23.17
CA VAL A 356 2.53 3.53 24.40
C VAL A 356 1.19 2.84 24.55
N PHE A 357 1.23 1.51 24.75
CA PHE A 357 0.04 0.69 25.05
C PHE A 357 -0.76 1.21 26.24
N ASP A 358 -2.08 1.07 26.16
CA ASP A 358 -3.06 1.37 27.22
C ASP A 358 -3.04 2.82 27.74
N LYS A 359 -2.33 3.73 27.06
CA LYS A 359 -2.27 5.16 27.39
C LYS A 359 -2.77 6.02 26.24
N TRP A 360 -3.34 7.16 26.57
CA TRP A 360 -3.65 8.20 25.60
C TRP A 360 -2.37 8.94 25.21
N ASN A 361 -1.93 8.74 23.97
CA ASN A 361 -0.79 9.40 23.35
C ASN A 361 -1.33 10.65 22.64
N ASN A 362 -0.84 11.83 23.00
CA ASN A 362 -1.34 13.09 22.45
C ASN A 362 -0.57 13.48 21.18
N ILE A 363 -1.29 13.59 20.07
CA ILE A 363 -0.77 14.00 18.76
C ILE A 363 -1.42 15.33 18.42
N ASN A 364 -0.86 16.41 18.96
CA ASN A 364 -1.33 17.79 18.73
C ASN A 364 -2.85 17.99 19.01
N GLY A 365 -3.37 17.34 20.05
CA GLY A 365 -4.78 17.39 20.46
C GLY A 365 -5.63 16.21 20.00
N LEU A 366 -5.17 15.42 19.02
CA LEU A 366 -5.75 14.09 18.73
C LEU A 366 -5.10 13.08 19.66
N GLU A 367 -5.86 12.56 20.62
CA GLU A 367 -5.36 11.52 21.52
C GLU A 367 -5.66 10.13 20.95
N VAL A 368 -4.64 9.27 20.87
CA VAL A 368 -4.77 7.86 20.45
C VAL A 368 -4.33 6.92 21.55
N ARG A 369 -5.11 5.87 21.80
CA ARG A 369 -4.80 4.80 22.75
C ARG A 369 -4.78 3.45 22.04
N PRO A 370 -3.59 2.90 21.74
CA PRO A 370 -3.47 1.53 21.26
C PRO A 370 -3.70 0.55 22.41
N VAL A 371 -4.48 -0.48 22.14
CA VAL A 371 -4.77 -1.58 23.08
C VAL A 371 -4.43 -2.88 22.39
N PHE A 372 -3.74 -3.78 23.10
CA PHE A 372 -3.40 -5.10 22.60
C PHE A 372 -4.64 -5.94 22.24
N SER A 373 -4.60 -6.60 21.09
CA SER A 373 -5.57 -7.59 20.62
C SER A 373 -4.86 -8.91 20.35
N PRO A 374 -5.32 -10.05 20.91
CA PRO A 374 -4.79 -11.37 20.56
C PRO A 374 -5.04 -11.72 19.09
N HIS A 375 -3.96 -11.93 18.34
CA HIS A 375 -3.94 -12.31 16.93
C HIS A 375 -2.63 -13.08 16.61
N PRO A 376 -2.50 -13.84 15.50
CA PRO A 376 -1.25 -14.55 15.17
C PRO A 376 -0.05 -13.61 15.00
N VAL A 377 -0.28 -12.43 14.44
CA VAL A 377 0.69 -11.34 14.31
C VAL A 377 0.44 -10.25 15.34
N GLU A 378 1.47 -9.48 15.66
CA GLU A 378 1.38 -8.35 16.60
C GLU A 378 0.27 -7.40 16.17
N THR A 379 -0.72 -7.19 17.05
CA THR A 379 -1.94 -6.44 16.73
C THR A 379 -2.33 -5.51 17.86
N ASN A 380 -2.64 -4.26 17.51
CA ASN A 380 -3.30 -3.32 18.40
C ASN A 380 -4.56 -2.73 17.77
N ILE A 381 -5.65 -2.71 18.52
CA ILE A 381 -6.84 -1.92 18.20
C ILE A 381 -6.65 -0.48 18.68
N LEU A 382 -7.29 0.46 18.02
CA LEU A 382 -7.03 1.88 18.21
C LEU A 382 -8.28 2.61 18.69
N TYR A 383 -8.15 3.33 19.80
CA TYR A 383 -9.14 4.28 20.29
C TYR A 383 -8.64 5.69 20.07
N PHE A 384 -9.51 6.56 19.57
CA PHE A 384 -9.21 7.96 19.30
C PHE A 384 -10.17 8.84 20.08
N ARG A 385 -9.67 9.98 20.56
CA ARG A 385 -10.52 11.01 21.14
C ARG A 385 -9.93 12.40 20.97
N THR A 386 -10.79 13.40 21.03
CA THR A 386 -10.38 14.79 21.18
C THR A 386 -11.41 15.53 22.03
N LEU A 387 -10.95 16.50 22.81
CA LEU A 387 -11.79 17.26 23.72
C LEU A 387 -12.64 18.27 22.96
N TRP A 388 -13.92 18.35 23.29
CA TRP A 388 -14.91 19.24 22.72
C TRP A 388 -15.92 19.73 23.77
N GLU A 389 -16.99 20.41 23.33
CA GLU A 389 -17.97 21.10 24.18
C GLU A 389 -18.58 20.19 25.28
N ASN A 390 -18.98 18.97 24.91
CA ASN A 390 -19.67 18.02 25.81
C ASN A 390 -18.74 16.92 26.34
N GLY A 391 -17.43 17.18 26.39
CA GLY A 391 -16.43 16.18 26.74
C GLY A 391 -15.71 15.65 25.51
N TYR A 392 -15.46 14.34 25.44
CA TYR A 392 -14.66 13.78 24.36
C TYR A 392 -15.52 13.30 23.19
N ALA A 393 -15.19 13.75 21.99
CA ALA A 393 -15.59 13.05 20.78
C ALA A 393 -14.72 11.80 20.61
N THR A 394 -15.30 10.63 20.30
CA THR A 394 -14.59 9.34 20.37
C THR A 394 -14.87 8.43 19.19
N TYR A 395 -13.80 7.79 18.70
CA TYR A 395 -13.86 6.77 17.65
C TYR A 395 -13.03 5.55 18.07
N ALA A 396 -13.45 4.34 17.69
CA ALA A 396 -12.66 3.14 17.86
C ALA A 396 -12.60 2.31 16.58
N HIS A 397 -11.41 1.80 16.27
CA HIS A 397 -11.12 0.96 15.12
C HIS A 397 -10.55 -0.38 15.59
N LEU A 398 -11.38 -1.42 15.50
CA LEU A 398 -11.08 -2.77 15.97
C LEU A 398 -10.90 -3.70 14.77
N ALA A 399 -9.74 -3.61 14.11
CA ALA A 399 -9.33 -4.54 13.06
C ALA A 399 -8.78 -5.83 13.68
N ASP A 400 -9.03 -6.98 13.03
CA ASP A 400 -8.48 -8.29 13.38
C ASP A 400 -8.56 -8.64 14.87
N ILE A 401 -9.79 -8.63 15.38
CA ILE A 401 -10.07 -8.98 16.77
C ILE A 401 -10.48 -10.44 16.88
N ALA A 402 -9.89 -11.19 17.82
CA ALA A 402 -10.41 -12.53 18.10
C ALA A 402 -11.83 -12.48 18.72
N SER A 403 -12.77 -13.27 18.19
CA SER A 403 -14.10 -13.43 18.78
C SER A 403 -14.07 -13.96 20.23
N HIS A 404 -15.14 -13.73 20.98
CA HIS A 404 -15.28 -14.22 22.36
C HIS A 404 -15.12 -15.74 22.45
N ASP A 405 -15.64 -16.46 21.45
CA ASP A 405 -15.53 -17.92 21.36
C ASP A 405 -14.07 -18.35 21.24
N VAL A 406 -13.29 -17.69 20.37
CA VAL A 406 -11.84 -17.96 20.18
C VAL A 406 -11.07 -17.64 21.47
N LEU A 407 -11.29 -16.46 22.05
CA LEU A 407 -10.66 -16.06 23.30
C LEU A 407 -10.95 -17.04 24.45
N THR A 408 -12.16 -17.59 24.50
CA THR A 408 -12.57 -18.56 25.53
C THR A 408 -11.88 -19.91 25.33
N LYS A 409 -11.77 -20.38 24.08
CA LYS A 409 -11.04 -21.61 23.74
C LYS A 409 -9.53 -21.51 24.01
N MET A 410 -8.99 -20.29 24.01
CA MET A 410 -7.57 -20.02 24.24
C MET A 410 -7.18 -20.01 25.72
N VAL A 411 -8.15 -19.97 26.65
CA VAL A 411 -7.86 -19.83 28.08
C VAL A 411 -7.03 -21.00 28.60
N GLU A 412 -5.88 -20.69 29.19
CA GLU A 412 -4.96 -21.67 29.76
C GLU A 412 -4.33 -21.14 31.06
N GLU A 413 -4.52 -21.89 32.15
CA GLU A 413 -4.03 -21.54 33.49
C GLU A 413 -2.57 -21.91 33.68
N ASP A 414 -2.09 -23.00 33.05
CA ASP A 414 -0.68 -23.36 33.10
C ASP A 414 0.15 -22.39 32.23
N LYS A 415 0.98 -21.60 32.89
CA LYS A 415 1.86 -20.61 32.26
C LYS A 415 2.91 -21.23 31.32
N LYS A 416 3.12 -22.54 31.38
CA LYS A 416 4.05 -23.25 30.48
C LYS A 416 3.39 -23.68 29.18
N LEU A 417 2.06 -23.69 29.12
CA LEU A 417 1.31 -24.11 27.95
C LEU A 417 0.89 -22.91 27.10
N PRO A 418 0.77 -23.08 25.77
CA PRO A 418 0.21 -22.06 24.88
C PRO A 418 -1.22 -21.66 25.26
N GLY A 419 -1.52 -20.37 25.22
CA GLY A 419 -2.84 -19.83 25.52
C GLY A 419 -2.81 -18.45 26.17
N ILE A 420 -3.98 -17.98 26.59
CA ILE A 420 -4.20 -16.68 27.22
C ILE A 420 -4.55 -16.87 28.70
N SER A 421 -4.00 -16.03 29.59
CA SER A 421 -4.41 -16.09 30.98
C SER A 421 -5.85 -15.62 31.17
N PRO A 422 -6.61 -16.16 32.15
CA PRO A 422 -7.95 -15.67 32.45
C PRO A 422 -8.00 -14.16 32.74
N LYS A 423 -6.94 -13.63 33.37
CA LYS A 423 -6.80 -12.20 33.68
C LYS A 423 -6.68 -11.36 32.41
N LEU A 424 -5.81 -11.76 31.48
CA LEU A 424 -5.62 -11.04 30.23
C LEU A 424 -6.84 -11.15 29.33
N LYS A 425 -7.47 -12.33 29.23
CA LYS A 425 -8.74 -12.50 28.51
C LYS A 425 -9.82 -11.55 29.01
N LYS A 426 -9.95 -11.41 30.34
CA LYS A 426 -10.91 -10.46 30.94
C LYS A 426 -10.56 -9.00 30.60
N LYS A 427 -9.28 -8.63 30.57
CA LYS A 427 -8.83 -7.29 30.18
C LYS A 427 -9.17 -7.03 28.71
N VAL A 428 -8.73 -7.90 27.79
CA VAL A 428 -8.99 -7.80 26.35
C VAL A 428 -10.48 -7.64 26.07
N TRP A 429 -11.31 -8.50 26.66
CA TRP A 429 -12.75 -8.45 26.46
C TRP A 429 -13.38 -7.15 26.97
N LYS A 430 -12.94 -6.66 28.15
CA LYS A 430 -13.37 -5.36 28.68
C LYS A 430 -12.96 -4.24 27.73
N ASP A 431 -11.75 -4.31 27.18
CA ASP A 431 -11.25 -3.28 26.29
C ASP A 431 -12.06 -3.25 25.00
N TYR A 432 -12.39 -4.39 24.39
CA TYR A 432 -13.23 -4.48 23.18
C TYR A 432 -14.59 -3.80 23.36
N LEU A 433 -15.22 -4.00 24.53
CA LEU A 433 -16.54 -3.45 24.87
C LEU A 433 -16.50 -2.01 25.42
N SER A 434 -15.36 -1.32 25.32
CA SER A 434 -15.26 0.08 25.74
C SER A 434 -16.17 0.97 24.88
N PRO A 435 -17.13 1.71 25.46
CA PRO A 435 -18.07 2.50 24.67
C PRO A 435 -17.39 3.72 24.04
N VAL A 436 -17.79 4.04 22.81
CA VAL A 436 -17.40 5.24 22.05
C VAL A 436 -18.60 5.74 21.23
N GLN A 437 -18.50 6.90 20.60
CA GLN A 437 -19.58 7.38 19.73
C GLN A 437 -19.69 6.54 18.45
N VAL A 438 -18.55 6.32 17.77
CA VAL A 438 -18.51 5.47 16.57
C VAL A 438 -17.47 4.37 16.78
N LYS A 439 -17.89 3.13 16.62
CA LYS A 439 -17.03 1.95 16.70
C LYS A 439 -17.08 1.17 15.39
N LYS A 440 -15.95 0.95 14.76
CA LYS A 440 -15.82 0.04 13.61
C LYS A 440 -15.18 -1.26 14.06
N ILE A 441 -15.84 -2.38 13.80
CA ILE A 441 -15.43 -3.71 14.28
C ILE A 441 -15.27 -4.71 13.13
N ASP A 442 -14.27 -5.57 13.28
CA ASP A 442 -14.08 -6.77 12.47
C ASP A 442 -15.12 -7.85 12.82
N ILE A 443 -15.77 -8.40 11.79
CA ILE A 443 -16.74 -9.50 11.85
C ILE A 443 -16.42 -10.65 10.88
N GLY A 444 -15.17 -10.79 10.43
CA GLY A 444 -14.75 -11.80 9.46
C GLY A 444 -14.89 -13.25 9.94
N GLY A 445 -15.05 -13.46 11.25
CA GLY A 445 -15.30 -14.77 11.85
C GLY A 445 -14.10 -15.74 11.82
N GLY A 446 -14.39 -17.02 11.60
CA GLY A 446 -13.35 -18.05 11.59
C GLY A 446 -12.57 -18.16 12.92
N ILE A 447 -11.27 -18.41 12.80
CA ILE A 447 -10.37 -18.71 13.93
C ILE A 447 -9.57 -17.49 14.42
N ILE A 448 -9.54 -16.42 13.63
CA ILE A 448 -8.70 -15.25 13.89
C ILE A 448 -9.46 -13.90 13.87
N HIS A 449 -10.71 -13.87 13.42
CA HIS A 449 -11.50 -12.64 13.34
C HIS A 449 -12.72 -12.61 14.28
N GLY A 450 -13.34 -11.43 14.34
CA GLY A 450 -14.43 -11.11 15.25
C GLY A 450 -15.77 -11.63 14.78
N LYS A 451 -16.82 -11.41 15.60
CA LYS A 451 -18.21 -11.71 15.22
C LYS A 451 -19.11 -10.58 15.68
N ALA A 452 -20.10 -10.18 14.88
CA ALA A 452 -21.00 -9.10 15.26
C ALA A 452 -21.72 -9.38 16.60
N LYS A 453 -22.20 -10.62 16.81
CA LYS A 453 -22.95 -11.04 18.01
C LYS A 453 -22.24 -10.74 19.34
N ASP A 454 -20.91 -10.64 19.31
CA ASP A 454 -20.08 -10.36 20.47
C ASP A 454 -20.31 -8.95 21.03
N PHE A 455 -20.89 -8.06 20.22
CA PHE A 455 -21.16 -6.66 20.53
C PHE A 455 -22.64 -6.35 20.81
N LEU A 456 -23.50 -7.37 20.99
CA LEU A 456 -24.93 -7.21 21.31
C LEU A 456 -25.22 -6.34 22.54
N THR A 457 -24.28 -6.28 23.49
CA THR A 457 -24.41 -5.52 24.75
C THR A 457 -23.47 -4.31 24.79
N ASP A 458 -22.80 -4.01 23.67
CA ASP A 458 -21.95 -2.84 23.55
C ASP A 458 -22.79 -1.56 23.66
N LYS A 459 -22.21 -0.53 24.27
CA LYS A 459 -22.91 0.73 24.58
C LYS A 459 -22.43 1.89 23.72
N SER A 460 -21.78 1.61 22.60
CA SER A 460 -21.38 2.63 21.62
C SER A 460 -22.60 3.16 20.87
N ASP A 461 -22.59 4.45 20.51
CA ASP A 461 -23.77 5.07 19.89
C ASP A 461 -24.02 4.51 18.47
N LYS A 462 -22.94 4.21 17.73
CA LYS A 462 -22.97 3.59 16.41
C LYS A 462 -21.90 2.50 16.29
N ILE A 463 -22.30 1.36 15.76
CA ILE A 463 -21.41 0.23 15.44
C ILE A 463 -21.42 -0.01 13.94
N ILE A 464 -20.23 -0.01 13.34
CA ILE A 464 -20.00 -0.31 11.93
C ILE A 464 -19.40 -1.71 11.83
N LEU A 465 -20.04 -2.57 11.04
CA LEU A 465 -19.63 -3.96 10.84
C LEU A 465 -18.78 -4.05 9.56
N ALA A 466 -17.55 -4.53 9.70
CA ALA A 466 -16.51 -4.47 8.68
C ALA A 466 -15.67 -5.74 8.65
N HIS A 467 -14.68 -5.77 7.75
CA HIS A 467 -13.75 -6.89 7.56
C HIS A 467 -14.47 -8.18 7.18
N THR A 468 -15.34 -8.11 6.16
CA THR A 468 -16.04 -9.29 5.64
C THR A 468 -16.34 -9.13 4.16
N ALA A 469 -16.25 -10.22 3.40
CA ALA A 469 -16.76 -10.30 2.03
C ALA A 469 -18.28 -10.57 1.93
N HIS A 470 -18.94 -11.04 2.99
CA HIS A 470 -20.37 -11.40 2.93
C HIS A 470 -21.29 -10.19 3.06
N THR A 471 -22.50 -10.31 2.51
CA THR A 471 -23.57 -9.37 2.78
C THR A 471 -24.09 -9.58 4.19
N LEU A 472 -24.21 -8.51 4.96
CA LEU A 472 -24.67 -8.59 6.34
C LEU A 472 -26.03 -9.30 6.45
N THR A 473 -26.11 -10.22 7.40
CA THR A 473 -27.34 -10.92 7.75
C THR A 473 -28.29 -10.01 8.51
N LYS A 474 -29.58 -10.36 8.55
CA LYS A 474 -30.59 -9.61 9.30
C LYS A 474 -30.33 -9.55 10.80
N ASP A 475 -29.57 -10.50 11.35
CA ASP A 475 -29.20 -10.49 12.77
C ASP A 475 -27.98 -9.60 13.02
N GLU A 476 -27.02 -9.57 12.09
CA GLU A 476 -25.90 -8.61 12.13
C GLU A 476 -26.40 -7.18 12.00
N GLU A 477 -27.34 -6.90 11.08
CA GLU A 477 -27.95 -5.57 10.88
C GLU A 477 -28.69 -5.04 12.11
N LYS A 478 -29.08 -5.89 13.07
CA LYS A 478 -29.67 -5.46 14.35
C LYS A 478 -28.62 -4.95 15.34
N ILE A 479 -27.36 -5.31 15.14
CA ILE A 479 -26.24 -4.98 16.05
C ILE A 479 -25.52 -3.72 15.57
N GLY A 480 -25.33 -3.60 14.26
CA GLY A 480 -24.65 -2.47 13.65
C GLY A 480 -25.02 -2.33 12.18
N CYS A 481 -24.39 -1.39 11.50
CA CYS A 481 -24.63 -1.13 10.09
C CYS A 481 -23.39 -1.40 9.23
N GLY A 482 -23.61 -1.80 7.98
CA GLY A 482 -22.59 -1.66 6.95
C GLY A 482 -22.52 -0.22 6.47
N VAL A 483 -21.34 0.21 6.01
CA VAL A 483 -21.15 1.53 5.38
C VAL A 483 -20.63 1.38 3.96
N THR A 484 -20.88 2.38 3.12
CA THR A 484 -20.35 2.43 1.76
C THR A 484 -19.02 3.17 1.71
N PHE A 485 -18.21 2.87 0.69
CA PHE A 485 -16.97 3.58 0.42
C PHE A 485 -17.18 5.11 0.41
N GLY A 486 -16.28 5.84 1.10
CA GLY A 486 -16.29 7.30 1.16
C GLY A 486 -17.38 7.89 2.07
N SER A 487 -18.15 7.07 2.80
CA SER A 487 -19.08 7.59 3.82
C SER A 487 -18.28 8.19 4.98
N THR A 488 -18.72 9.35 5.48
CA THR A 488 -17.99 10.10 6.49
C THR A 488 -18.83 10.32 7.74
N GLU A 489 -18.27 9.97 8.90
CA GLU A 489 -18.80 10.35 10.21
C GLU A 489 -18.13 11.64 10.66
N ILE A 490 -18.90 12.72 10.76
CA ILE A 490 -18.39 14.00 11.27
C ILE A 490 -18.66 14.02 12.77
N LEU A 491 -17.62 13.86 13.57
CA LEU A 491 -17.72 13.89 15.04
C LEU A 491 -17.62 15.32 15.57
N ILE A 492 -16.82 16.17 14.91
CA ILE A 492 -16.71 17.60 15.16
C ILE A 492 -16.61 18.31 13.81
N GLU A 493 -17.55 19.22 13.55
CA GLU A 493 -17.54 20.05 12.34
C GLU A 493 -16.34 20.99 12.30
N GLY A 494 -15.74 21.15 11.12
CA GLY A 494 -14.71 22.17 10.88
C GLY A 494 -15.33 23.51 10.49
N HIS A 495 -14.84 24.58 11.12
CA HIS A 495 -15.19 25.97 10.75
C HIS A 495 -14.01 26.73 10.14
N GLU A 496 -12.78 26.22 10.29
CA GLU A 496 -11.58 26.77 9.66
C GLU A 496 -11.45 26.32 8.20
N ASP A 497 -10.64 27.07 7.45
CA ASP A 497 -10.42 26.86 6.03
C ASP A 497 -9.09 26.15 5.77
N TYR A 498 -9.06 24.85 6.07
CA TYR A 498 -7.83 24.06 5.99
C TYR A 498 -7.25 23.98 4.57
N ALA A 499 -8.10 24.06 3.54
CA ALA A 499 -7.64 24.09 2.15
C ALA A 499 -6.84 25.37 1.85
N LEU A 500 -7.27 26.52 2.38
CA LEU A 500 -6.51 27.78 2.24
C LEU A 500 -5.22 27.78 3.06
N GLU A 501 -5.21 27.18 4.26
CA GLU A 501 -3.98 27.02 5.04
C GLU A 501 -2.94 26.19 4.26
N ALA A 502 -3.35 25.07 3.68
CA ALA A 502 -2.52 24.27 2.79
C ALA A 502 -2.05 25.08 1.57
N GLY A 503 -2.95 25.85 0.95
CA GLY A 503 -2.64 26.79 -0.13
C GLY A 503 -1.52 27.77 0.22
N GLY A 504 -1.55 28.35 1.42
CA GLY A 504 -0.50 29.25 1.91
C GLY A 504 0.85 28.56 2.05
N ASN A 505 0.86 27.34 2.59
CA ASN A 505 2.07 26.52 2.68
C ASN A 505 2.66 26.23 1.29
N TYR A 506 1.82 25.92 0.28
CA TYR A 506 2.28 25.69 -1.09
C TYR A 506 2.91 26.94 -1.70
N LEU A 507 2.24 28.09 -1.59
CA LEU A 507 2.76 29.36 -2.13
C LEU A 507 4.08 29.76 -1.48
N ARG A 508 4.23 29.58 -0.14
CA ARG A 508 5.52 29.76 0.55
C ARG A 508 6.60 28.81 0.04
N GLY A 509 6.24 27.58 -0.33
CA GLY A 509 7.16 26.64 -0.97
C GLY A 509 7.67 27.10 -2.34
N TYR A 510 6.84 27.74 -3.14
CA TYR A 510 7.24 28.34 -4.43
C TYR A 510 8.04 29.63 -4.24
N TYR A 511 7.62 30.46 -3.29
CA TYR A 511 8.08 31.84 -3.11
C TYR A 511 8.54 32.07 -1.65
N PRO A 512 9.63 31.43 -1.20
CA PRO A 512 10.04 31.45 0.21
C PRO A 512 10.50 32.82 0.72
N ASN A 513 10.77 33.76 -0.18
CA ASN A 513 11.21 35.12 0.15
C ASN A 513 10.08 36.16 -0.01
N ALA A 514 8.86 35.73 -0.34
CA ALA A 514 7.72 36.64 -0.43
C ALA A 514 7.24 37.01 0.97
N GLU A 515 6.79 38.25 1.14
CA GLU A 515 6.22 38.70 2.41
C GLU A 515 4.87 38.02 2.67
N GLU A 516 4.56 37.72 3.93
CA GLU A 516 3.34 36.98 4.30
C GLU A 516 2.06 37.71 3.83
N SER A 517 2.06 39.05 3.86
CA SER A 517 0.95 39.86 3.38
C SER A 517 0.66 39.67 1.89
N GLU A 518 1.69 39.41 1.07
CA GLU A 518 1.53 39.16 -0.36
C GLU A 518 1.05 37.74 -0.66
N ILE A 519 1.43 36.77 0.18
CA ILE A 519 0.84 35.43 0.16
C ILE A 519 -0.65 35.50 0.50
N HIS A 520 -1.02 36.23 1.56
CA HIS A 520 -2.43 36.42 1.92
C HIS A 520 -3.23 37.13 0.82
N MET A 521 -2.63 38.10 0.12
CA MET A 521 -3.26 38.72 -1.05
C MET A 521 -3.62 37.68 -2.13
N LEU A 522 -2.73 36.72 -2.42
CA LEU A 522 -3.01 35.64 -3.36
C LEU A 522 -4.13 34.71 -2.84
N LEU A 523 -4.08 34.34 -1.55
CA LEU A 523 -5.06 33.45 -0.92
C LEU A 523 -6.48 34.02 -0.88
N ASN A 524 -6.63 35.34 -0.94
CA ASN A 524 -7.93 36.01 -0.96
C ASN A 524 -8.66 35.92 -2.33
N CYS A 525 -8.10 35.19 -3.30
CA CYS A 525 -8.69 35.01 -4.62
C CYS A 525 -9.90 34.04 -4.63
N LYS A 526 -10.63 34.00 -5.76
CA LYS A 526 -11.83 33.16 -5.89
C LYS A 526 -11.49 31.67 -5.78
N ARG A 527 -12.26 30.96 -4.97
CA ARG A 527 -12.20 29.50 -4.85
C ARG A 527 -13.28 28.82 -5.66
N GLU A 528 -12.95 27.66 -6.22
CA GLU A 528 -13.88 26.83 -6.98
C GLU A 528 -13.66 25.36 -6.61
N SER A 529 -14.74 24.68 -6.23
CA SER A 529 -14.76 23.24 -6.05
C SER A 529 -15.20 22.59 -7.37
N ILE A 530 -14.44 21.61 -7.82
CA ILE A 530 -14.51 21.10 -9.19
C ILE A 530 -14.63 19.57 -9.14
N SER A 531 -15.62 19.03 -9.84
CA SER A 531 -15.82 17.58 -9.94
C SER A 531 -14.77 16.93 -10.85
N ALA A 532 -14.49 15.65 -10.57
CA ALA A 532 -13.66 14.82 -11.43
C ALA A 532 -14.11 14.85 -12.90
N GLY A 533 -13.15 14.83 -13.82
CA GLY A 533 -13.38 14.91 -15.27
C GLY A 533 -13.57 16.32 -15.81
N THR A 534 -13.66 17.36 -14.97
CA THR A 534 -13.83 18.75 -15.44
C THR A 534 -12.52 19.33 -15.96
N ILE A 535 -12.55 19.96 -17.13
CA ILE A 535 -11.37 20.63 -17.70
C ILE A 535 -11.07 21.91 -16.91
N LEU A 536 -9.81 22.05 -16.49
CA LEU A 536 -9.29 23.22 -15.77
C LEU A 536 -8.69 24.26 -16.73
N LEU A 537 -7.98 23.80 -17.77
CA LEU A 537 -7.37 24.65 -18.80
C LEU A 537 -7.17 23.82 -20.08
N LYS A 538 -7.65 24.30 -21.23
CA LYS A 538 -7.55 23.55 -22.50
C LYS A 538 -6.20 23.71 -23.19
N ASP A 539 -5.88 22.77 -24.08
CA ASP A 539 -4.79 22.96 -25.03
C ASP A 539 -5.05 24.17 -25.93
N GLN A 540 -3.99 24.90 -26.29
CA GLN A 540 -4.03 26.12 -27.10
C GLN A 540 -4.81 27.32 -26.50
N GLU A 541 -5.35 27.19 -25.29
CA GLU A 541 -6.02 28.28 -24.58
C GLU A 541 -5.01 29.27 -24.01
N LYS A 542 -5.33 30.57 -24.06
CA LYS A 542 -4.56 31.59 -23.33
C LYS A 542 -5.15 31.73 -21.93
N PRO A 543 -4.41 31.40 -20.86
CA PRO A 543 -4.94 31.48 -19.51
C PRO A 543 -5.17 32.94 -19.08
N GLU A 544 -6.36 33.20 -18.55
CA GLU A 544 -6.72 34.47 -17.90
C GLU A 544 -6.41 34.48 -16.40
N HIS A 545 -6.20 33.29 -15.83
CA HIS A 545 -5.96 33.06 -14.40
C HIS A 545 -4.88 32.00 -14.24
N VAL A 546 -4.13 32.07 -13.14
CA VAL A 546 -3.35 30.95 -12.61
C VAL A 546 -4.24 30.16 -11.67
N ILE A 547 -4.27 28.85 -11.79
CA ILE A 547 -5.06 27.97 -10.94
C ILE A 547 -4.09 27.25 -9.99
N LEU A 548 -4.24 27.47 -8.68
CA LEU A 548 -3.58 26.65 -7.67
C LEU A 548 -4.52 25.54 -7.25
N VAL A 549 -4.10 24.28 -7.39
CA VAL A 549 -4.83 23.12 -6.85
C VAL A 549 -4.60 23.09 -5.34
N LEU A 550 -5.65 23.30 -4.55
CA LEU A 550 -5.57 23.30 -3.08
C LEU A 550 -5.64 21.88 -2.53
N THR A 551 -6.52 21.04 -3.07
CA THR A 551 -6.76 19.67 -2.60
C THR A 551 -7.06 18.73 -3.76
N GLY A 552 -6.79 17.43 -3.57
CA GLY A 552 -7.04 16.40 -4.58
C GLY A 552 -6.02 16.41 -5.72
N VAL A 553 -6.36 15.73 -6.81
CA VAL A 553 -5.45 15.44 -7.92
C VAL A 553 -6.02 15.93 -9.26
N ALA A 554 -5.20 16.65 -10.01
CA ALA A 554 -5.42 17.00 -11.40
C ALA A 554 -4.56 16.10 -12.33
N GLU A 555 -4.81 16.17 -13.62
CA GLU A 555 -3.98 15.52 -14.63
C GLU A 555 -3.70 16.46 -15.81
N LEU A 556 -2.56 16.26 -16.47
CA LEU A 556 -2.21 16.87 -17.74
C LEU A 556 -2.24 15.81 -18.84
N LEU A 557 -3.08 16.05 -19.85
CA LEU A 557 -3.19 15.29 -21.08
C LEU A 557 -2.28 15.92 -22.14
N SER A 558 -1.21 15.22 -22.53
CA SER A 558 -0.30 15.71 -23.58
C SER A 558 -1.00 15.71 -24.95
N ALA A 559 -0.72 16.72 -25.79
CA ALA A 559 -1.29 16.83 -27.13
C ALA A 559 -0.58 15.92 -28.17
N ASN A 560 0.67 15.55 -27.90
CA ASN A 560 1.54 14.86 -28.88
C ASN A 560 1.84 13.40 -28.51
N ASP A 561 1.63 13.02 -27.26
CA ASP A 561 1.93 11.69 -26.73
C ASP A 561 0.68 11.16 -26.02
N LYS A 562 0.45 9.84 -26.03
CA LYS A 562 -0.58 9.18 -25.20
C LYS A 562 -0.21 9.18 -23.70
N THR A 563 0.49 10.21 -23.23
CA THR A 563 1.00 10.31 -21.87
C THR A 563 0.10 11.19 -21.02
N HIS A 564 -0.22 10.68 -19.83
CA HIS A 564 -1.04 11.33 -18.82
C HIS A 564 -0.15 11.58 -17.59
N PHE A 565 -0.06 12.82 -17.13
CA PHE A 565 0.73 13.16 -15.94
C PHE A 565 -0.20 13.53 -14.79
N LYS A 566 -0.13 12.80 -13.68
CA LYS A 566 -0.85 13.17 -12.44
C LYS A 566 -0.18 14.38 -11.80
N LEU A 567 -1.01 15.28 -11.27
CA LEU A 567 -0.61 16.54 -10.66
C LEU A 567 -1.24 16.62 -9.28
N SER A 568 -0.42 16.38 -8.25
CA SER A 568 -0.83 16.49 -6.85
C SER A 568 -1.22 17.91 -6.45
N SER A 569 -1.85 18.02 -5.28
CA SER A 569 -2.13 19.31 -4.62
C SER A 569 -0.89 20.19 -4.50
N GLY A 570 -1.11 21.49 -4.51
CA GLY A 570 -0.08 22.52 -4.59
C GLY A 570 0.42 22.81 -6.01
N THR A 571 -0.04 22.09 -7.05
CA THR A 571 0.32 22.41 -8.43
C THR A 571 -0.27 23.76 -8.87
N LEU A 572 0.56 24.61 -9.47
CA LEU A 572 0.14 25.79 -10.25
C LEU A 572 -0.09 25.39 -11.72
N ILE A 573 -1.26 25.76 -12.26
CA ILE A 573 -1.68 25.51 -13.65
C ILE A 573 -1.85 26.86 -14.36
N GLY A 574 -1.29 26.97 -15.56
CA GLY A 574 -1.43 28.17 -16.40
C GLY A 574 -0.52 29.35 -16.02
N ASP A 575 0.30 29.22 -14.97
CA ASP A 575 1.24 30.24 -14.50
C ASP A 575 2.20 30.73 -15.60
N LEU A 576 2.78 29.81 -16.37
CA LEU A 576 3.80 30.17 -17.35
C LEU A 576 3.23 30.73 -18.65
N PRO A 577 2.23 30.08 -19.29
CA PRO A 577 1.64 30.67 -20.48
C PRO A 577 1.06 32.06 -20.18
N LEU A 578 0.54 32.28 -18.96
CA LEU A 578 0.06 33.58 -18.50
C LEU A 578 1.17 34.63 -18.39
N LEU A 579 2.30 34.28 -17.76
CA LEU A 579 3.44 35.20 -17.59
C LEU A 579 4.07 35.59 -18.92
N PHE A 580 4.15 34.67 -19.88
CA PHE A 580 4.79 34.89 -21.17
C PHE A 580 3.82 35.25 -22.31
N GLY A 581 2.51 35.34 -22.04
CA GLY A 581 1.49 35.60 -23.06
C GLY A 581 1.37 34.49 -24.11
N LEU A 582 1.78 33.27 -23.76
CA LEU A 582 1.76 32.10 -24.62
C LEU A 582 0.42 31.36 -24.51
N LYS A 583 0.18 30.47 -25.46
CA LYS A 583 -0.90 29.48 -25.35
C LYS A 583 -0.44 28.30 -24.50
N ASN A 584 -1.37 27.72 -23.78
CA ASN A 584 -1.15 26.51 -23.02
C ASN A 584 -0.82 25.31 -23.94
N LYS A 585 -0.06 24.34 -23.43
CA LYS A 585 0.27 23.09 -24.11
C LYS A 585 -0.33 21.91 -23.34
N GLY A 586 -1.16 21.12 -24.00
CA GLY A 586 -1.90 20.02 -23.38
C GLY A 586 -3.13 20.50 -22.61
N THR A 587 -3.98 19.56 -22.20
CA THR A 587 -5.23 19.86 -21.47
C THR A 587 -5.10 19.44 -20.02
N PHE A 588 -5.40 20.36 -19.10
CA PHE A 588 -5.47 20.08 -17.67
C PHE A 588 -6.90 19.72 -17.27
N ARG A 589 -7.08 18.66 -16.49
CA ARG A 589 -8.39 18.17 -16.04
C ARG A 589 -8.32 17.77 -14.57
N ALA A 590 -9.42 17.91 -13.83
CA ALA A 590 -9.55 17.32 -12.51
C ALA A 590 -9.60 15.78 -12.64
N LEU A 591 -8.68 15.06 -12.01
CA LEU A 591 -8.72 13.59 -11.97
C LEU A 591 -9.68 13.12 -10.87
N THR A 592 -9.65 13.81 -9.73
CA THR A 592 -10.53 13.59 -8.57
C THR A 592 -11.44 14.79 -8.37
N TYR A 593 -12.24 14.80 -7.30
CA TYR A 593 -12.75 16.07 -6.79
C TYR A 593 -11.56 16.94 -6.36
N VAL A 594 -11.54 18.21 -6.76
CA VAL A 594 -10.46 19.15 -6.42
C VAL A 594 -11.03 20.48 -5.98
N GLU A 595 -10.42 21.09 -4.97
CA GLU A 595 -10.59 22.51 -4.69
C GLU A 595 -9.46 23.31 -5.32
N THR A 596 -9.80 24.46 -5.88
CA THR A 596 -8.84 25.32 -6.58
C THR A 596 -8.98 26.78 -6.17
N LEU A 597 -7.87 27.51 -6.29
CA LEU A 597 -7.80 28.96 -6.12
C LEU A 597 -7.43 29.62 -7.46
N LYS A 598 -8.25 30.55 -7.93
CA LYS A 598 -8.07 31.23 -9.23
C LYS A 598 -7.48 32.62 -9.05
N ILE A 599 -6.18 32.71 -9.28
CA ILE A 599 -5.39 33.92 -9.14
C ILE A 599 -5.46 34.71 -10.46
N PRO A 600 -6.03 35.93 -10.50
CA PRO A 600 -6.13 36.71 -11.73
C PRO A 600 -4.77 37.05 -12.34
N ALA A 601 -4.70 37.11 -13.68
CA ALA A 601 -3.45 37.38 -14.38
C ALA A 601 -2.75 38.67 -13.95
N ILE A 602 -3.52 39.74 -13.70
CA ILE A 602 -2.96 41.04 -13.31
C ILE A 602 -2.27 40.93 -11.95
N LEU A 603 -2.89 40.24 -11.00
CA LEU A 603 -2.41 40.10 -9.63
C LEU A 603 -1.18 39.19 -9.57
N PHE A 604 -1.19 38.08 -10.31
CA PHE A 604 -0.03 37.19 -10.39
C PHE A 604 1.18 37.84 -11.07
N LYS A 605 0.95 38.59 -12.16
CA LYS A 605 2.03 39.33 -12.85
C LYS A 605 2.67 40.38 -11.95
N GLU A 606 1.86 41.13 -11.21
CA GLU A 606 2.36 42.15 -10.29
C GLU A 606 3.19 41.54 -9.16
N PHE A 607 2.71 40.45 -8.56
CA PHE A 607 3.45 39.67 -7.57
C PHE A 607 4.82 39.21 -8.09
N VAL A 608 4.86 38.65 -9.31
CA VAL A 608 6.11 38.19 -9.94
C VAL A 608 7.07 39.34 -10.23
N ASN A 609 6.56 40.50 -10.63
CA ASN A 609 7.36 41.69 -10.94
C ASN A 609 7.97 42.30 -9.67
N ASN A 610 7.18 42.47 -8.61
CA ASN A 610 7.63 43.04 -7.34
C ASN A 610 8.80 42.26 -6.73
N HIS A 611 8.82 40.95 -6.95
CA HIS A 611 9.87 40.05 -6.43
C HIS A 611 10.96 39.72 -7.45
N ARG A 612 10.92 40.32 -8.64
CA ARG A 612 11.88 40.08 -9.74
C ARG A 612 12.04 38.59 -10.07
N LEU A 613 10.95 37.82 -9.96
CA LEU A 613 10.97 36.36 -10.06
C LEU A 613 11.00 35.84 -11.50
N LEU A 614 10.72 36.70 -12.50
CA LEU A 614 10.56 36.29 -13.89
C LEU A 614 11.78 35.51 -14.43
N GLY A 615 13.00 35.97 -14.12
CA GLY A 615 14.24 35.32 -14.54
C GLY A 615 14.43 33.94 -13.89
N GLN A 616 14.09 33.83 -12.60
CA GLN A 616 14.15 32.57 -11.86
C GLN A 616 13.12 31.57 -12.41
N ILE A 617 11.86 31.99 -12.58
CA ILE A 617 10.78 31.16 -13.11
C ILE A 617 11.15 30.58 -14.48
N LYS A 618 11.69 31.43 -15.39
CA LYS A 618 12.11 30.99 -16.72
C LYS A 618 13.22 29.92 -16.67
N LYS A 619 14.19 30.08 -15.76
CA LYS A 619 15.30 29.13 -15.60
C LYS A 619 14.81 27.79 -15.03
N THR A 620 13.94 27.84 -14.02
CA THR A 620 13.44 26.66 -13.33
C THR A 620 12.50 25.84 -14.22
N GLN A 621 11.72 26.49 -15.10
CA GLN A 621 10.72 25.78 -15.91
C GLN A 621 11.31 24.72 -16.83
N ASN A 622 12.34 25.07 -17.60
CA ASN A 622 12.93 24.12 -18.56
C ASN A 622 13.47 22.87 -17.86
N THR A 623 13.83 23.01 -16.58
CA THR A 623 14.26 21.91 -15.73
C THR A 623 13.06 21.13 -15.21
N ILE A 624 11.98 21.78 -14.75
CA ILE A 624 10.74 21.10 -14.32
C ILE A 624 10.14 20.28 -15.48
N GLU A 625 10.05 20.84 -16.69
CA GLU A 625 9.54 20.12 -17.87
C GLU A 625 10.38 18.87 -18.18
N PHE A 626 11.71 18.97 -18.05
CA PHE A 626 12.59 17.82 -18.13
C PHE A 626 12.33 16.80 -17.02
N LEU A 627 12.25 17.22 -15.75
CA LEU A 627 12.00 16.35 -14.60
C LEU A 627 10.68 15.59 -14.74
N ARG A 628 9.62 16.24 -15.22
CA ARG A 628 8.31 15.61 -15.50
C ARG A 628 8.37 14.50 -16.54
N GLN A 629 9.30 14.60 -17.48
CA GLN A 629 9.53 13.59 -18.51
C GLN A 629 10.48 12.47 -18.04
N THR A 630 11.08 12.60 -16.85
CA THR A 630 11.95 11.56 -16.30
C THR A 630 11.17 10.57 -15.46
N TRP A 631 11.56 9.31 -15.52
CA TRP A 631 10.99 8.24 -14.71
C TRP A 631 11.09 8.52 -13.20
N LEU A 632 12.23 9.06 -12.75
CA LEU A 632 12.52 9.25 -11.33
C LEU A 632 11.69 10.38 -10.68
N PHE A 633 11.39 11.45 -11.42
CA PHE A 633 10.75 12.66 -10.87
C PHE A 633 9.33 12.91 -11.39
N GLY A 634 8.89 12.24 -12.45
CA GLY A 634 7.65 12.55 -13.15
C GLY A 634 6.37 12.09 -12.45
N GLU A 635 6.40 11.00 -11.68
CA GLU A 635 5.16 10.31 -11.26
C GLU A 635 4.78 10.47 -9.78
N SER A 636 5.68 10.91 -8.90
CA SER A 636 5.44 10.86 -7.44
C SER A 636 5.85 12.12 -6.68
N ILE A 637 6.45 13.09 -7.35
CA ILE A 637 6.98 14.29 -6.70
C ILE A 637 6.11 15.49 -7.08
N SER A 638 5.62 16.19 -6.06
CA SER A 638 4.77 17.37 -6.25
C SER A 638 5.53 18.49 -6.98
N THR A 639 4.80 19.31 -7.74
CA THR A 639 5.39 20.44 -8.47
C THR A 639 6.17 21.42 -7.57
N PRO A 640 5.74 21.73 -6.32
CA PRO A 640 6.55 22.51 -5.39
C PRO A 640 7.94 21.90 -5.14
N VAL A 641 8.02 20.59 -4.91
CA VAL A 641 9.29 19.89 -4.67
C VAL A 641 10.12 19.83 -5.95
N GLN A 642 9.51 19.55 -7.12
CA GLN A 642 10.20 19.64 -8.41
C GLN A 642 10.81 21.04 -8.64
N SER A 643 10.10 22.11 -8.25
CA SER A 643 10.60 23.48 -8.32
C SER A 643 11.80 23.71 -7.41
N GLN A 644 11.76 23.21 -6.18
CA GLN A 644 12.89 23.29 -5.26
C GLN A 644 14.12 22.52 -5.77
N ILE A 645 13.93 21.32 -6.33
CA ILE A 645 14.99 20.53 -6.97
C ILE A 645 15.56 21.31 -8.16
N ALA A 646 14.69 21.77 -9.08
CA ALA A 646 15.09 22.50 -10.27
C ALA A 646 15.86 23.81 -9.98
N LYS A 647 15.56 24.49 -8.86
CA LYS A 647 16.32 25.67 -8.40
C LYS A 647 17.76 25.32 -7.97
N LYS A 648 18.00 24.10 -7.47
CA LYS A 648 19.32 23.62 -6.99
C LYS A 648 20.12 22.84 -8.04
N MET A 649 19.47 22.34 -9.09
CA MET A 649 20.12 21.58 -10.17
C MET A 649 21.15 22.43 -10.94
N LYS A 650 22.26 21.78 -11.32
CA LYS A 650 23.32 22.37 -12.14
C LYS A 650 23.41 21.61 -13.47
N ILE A 651 23.43 22.34 -14.58
CA ILE A 651 23.65 21.75 -15.91
C ILE A 651 25.15 21.72 -16.17
N ARG A 652 25.67 20.54 -16.49
CA ARG A 652 27.06 20.34 -16.94
C ARG A 652 27.04 19.81 -18.37
N LYS A 653 28.04 20.18 -19.16
CA LYS A 653 28.24 19.71 -20.54
C LYS A 653 29.59 19.04 -20.65
N TYR A 654 29.63 17.94 -21.39
CA TYR A 654 30.83 17.13 -21.58
C TYR A 654 31.00 16.87 -23.07
N GLU A 655 32.24 16.89 -23.56
CA GLU A 655 32.54 16.45 -24.92
C GLU A 655 32.62 14.92 -24.98
N LYS A 656 32.42 14.38 -26.18
CA LYS A 656 32.56 12.95 -26.43
C LYS A 656 33.93 12.42 -25.96
N GLY A 657 33.91 11.33 -25.20
CA GLY A 657 35.10 10.71 -24.61
C GLY A 657 35.54 11.32 -23.28
N ALA A 658 34.91 12.40 -22.81
CA ALA A 658 35.24 12.98 -21.51
C ALA A 658 34.72 12.08 -20.36
N SER A 659 35.57 11.89 -19.36
CA SER A 659 35.18 11.25 -18.10
C SER A 659 34.31 12.18 -17.26
N ILE A 660 33.24 11.63 -16.68
CA ILE A 660 32.27 12.34 -15.87
C ILE A 660 32.42 11.89 -14.41
N THR A 661 32.89 12.79 -13.55
CA THR A 661 32.86 12.56 -12.10
C THR A 661 31.41 12.58 -11.60
N CYS A 662 30.99 11.49 -10.96
CA CYS A 662 29.69 11.41 -10.31
C CYS A 662 29.71 12.20 -8.99
N GLU A 663 28.98 13.31 -8.92
CA GLU A 663 28.81 14.15 -7.73
C GLU A 663 27.34 14.11 -7.29
N GLY A 664 26.91 12.97 -6.73
CA GLY A 664 25.52 12.72 -6.36
C GLY A 664 24.67 12.21 -7.53
N LEU A 665 23.38 12.56 -7.56
CA LEU A 665 22.46 12.10 -8.58
C LEU A 665 22.66 12.86 -9.90
N MET A 666 22.99 12.12 -10.95
CA MET A 666 23.20 12.64 -12.30
C MET A 666 22.05 12.20 -13.22
N LEU A 667 21.55 13.11 -14.06
CA LEU A 667 20.52 12.84 -15.07
C LEU A 667 21.00 13.23 -16.47
N VAL A 668 20.72 12.39 -17.47
CA VAL A 668 21.02 12.71 -18.86
C VAL A 668 19.90 13.56 -19.45
N LYS A 669 20.18 14.84 -19.70
CA LYS A 669 19.24 15.72 -20.42
C LYS A 669 19.24 15.48 -21.93
N GLU A 670 20.42 15.20 -22.48
CA GLU A 670 20.67 14.99 -23.91
C GLU A 670 21.96 14.15 -24.08
N GLY A 671 22.04 13.36 -25.15
CA GLY A 671 23.18 12.49 -25.42
C GLY A 671 23.08 11.13 -24.73
N LYS A 672 24.23 10.46 -24.60
CA LYS A 672 24.37 9.14 -23.96
C LYS A 672 25.62 9.12 -23.08
N VAL A 673 25.57 8.31 -22.02
CA VAL A 673 26.69 8.08 -21.11
C VAL A 673 26.91 6.59 -20.99
N GLU A 674 28.15 6.13 -21.16
CA GLU A 674 28.55 4.77 -20.87
C GLU A 674 29.02 4.67 -19.42
N LEU A 675 28.42 3.76 -18.66
CA LEU A 675 28.83 3.42 -17.32
C LEU A 675 29.58 2.09 -17.35
N SER A 676 30.73 2.05 -16.67
CA SER A 676 31.51 0.84 -16.46
C SER A 676 31.79 0.66 -14.96
N ASP A 677 31.49 -0.54 -14.46
CA ASP A 677 31.77 -0.91 -13.08
C ASP A 677 33.24 -1.26 -12.90
N ILE A 678 33.87 -0.68 -11.87
CA ILE A 678 35.18 -1.10 -11.36
C ILE A 678 34.94 -2.01 -10.14
N GLY A 679 34.38 -3.20 -10.36
CA GLY A 679 34.20 -4.24 -9.34
C GLY A 679 35.26 -5.34 -9.46
N THR A 680 35.77 -5.84 -8.34
CA THR A 680 36.96 -6.72 -8.18
C THR A 680 36.86 -8.17 -8.69
N GLU A 681 35.88 -8.52 -9.52
CA GLU A 681 35.83 -9.85 -10.16
C GLU A 681 35.80 -9.70 -11.69
N MET A 682 36.87 -10.19 -12.33
CA MET A 682 37.19 -10.03 -13.76
C MET A 682 36.22 -10.70 -14.75
N GLN A 683 35.02 -11.13 -14.35
CA GLN A 683 34.17 -12.00 -15.19
C GLN A 683 32.86 -11.41 -15.73
N ASN A 684 32.47 -10.16 -15.43
CA ASN A 684 31.33 -9.53 -16.13
C ASN A 684 31.41 -7.99 -16.14
N ARG A 685 32.27 -7.41 -17.00
CA ARG A 685 32.15 -5.98 -17.34
C ARG A 685 30.89 -5.78 -18.17
N ARG A 686 29.78 -5.40 -17.54
CA ARG A 686 28.60 -4.92 -18.26
C ARG A 686 28.74 -3.42 -18.46
N ASN A 687 29.04 -3.00 -19.68
CA ASN A 687 28.92 -1.60 -20.04
C ASN A 687 27.42 -1.28 -20.15
N LYS A 688 26.94 -0.32 -19.34
CA LYS A 688 25.55 0.12 -19.36
C LYS A 688 25.48 1.50 -20.00
N VAL A 689 24.71 1.62 -21.08
CA VAL A 689 24.46 2.93 -21.71
C VAL A 689 23.24 3.57 -21.07
N VAL A 690 23.40 4.78 -20.56
CA VAL A 690 22.33 5.63 -20.03
C VAL A 690 22.01 6.69 -21.07
N GLU A 691 20.75 6.74 -21.50
CA GLU A 691 20.25 7.69 -22.50
C GLU A 691 19.44 8.81 -21.85
N LYS A 692 18.92 9.74 -22.67
CA LYS A 692 18.06 10.84 -22.24
C LYS A 692 16.97 10.37 -21.26
N GLY A 693 16.84 11.08 -20.13
CA GLY A 693 15.90 10.77 -19.06
C GLY A 693 16.40 9.73 -18.06
N GLY A 694 17.45 8.97 -18.41
CA GLY A 694 18.13 8.05 -17.52
C GLY A 694 19.02 8.76 -16.49
N PHE A 695 19.40 8.02 -15.44
CA PHE A 695 20.14 8.55 -14.29
C PHE A 695 21.14 7.54 -13.72
N TRP A 696 22.09 8.04 -12.92
CA TRP A 696 23.03 7.23 -12.13
C TRP A 696 23.52 8.01 -10.89
N GLY A 697 24.22 7.33 -9.97
CA GLY A 697 24.74 7.92 -8.74
C GLY A 697 23.84 7.77 -7.51
N CYS A 698 22.69 7.12 -7.62
CA CYS A 698 21.78 6.87 -6.50
C CYS A 698 22.46 6.09 -5.36
N GLU A 699 23.25 5.08 -5.69
CA GLU A 699 23.92 4.23 -4.72
C GLU A 699 24.90 5.02 -3.84
N GLN A 700 25.61 6.00 -4.42
CA GLN A 700 26.48 6.90 -3.66
C GLN A 700 25.70 7.74 -2.65
N MET A 701 24.49 8.19 -3.02
CA MET A 701 23.61 8.97 -2.13
C MET A 701 22.99 8.11 -1.03
N ILE A 702 22.66 6.84 -1.32
CA ILE A 702 21.99 5.94 -0.36
C ILE A 702 23.01 5.32 0.61
N LEU A 703 24.18 4.92 0.10
CA LEU A 703 25.20 4.22 0.88
C LEU A 703 26.22 5.17 1.54
N ASN A 704 26.18 6.47 1.23
CA ASN A 704 27.19 7.45 1.65
C ASN A 704 28.64 6.97 1.40
N LYS A 705 28.84 6.20 0.33
CA LYS A 705 30.15 5.67 -0.09
C LYS A 705 30.41 6.06 -1.53
N ALA A 706 31.63 6.51 -1.81
CA ALA A 706 32.07 6.75 -3.17
C ALA A 706 32.19 5.40 -3.90
N LEU A 707 31.28 5.15 -4.84
CA LEU A 707 31.41 4.05 -5.79
C LEU A 707 32.17 4.55 -7.00
N ASN A 708 33.27 3.88 -7.34
CA ASN A 708 34.08 4.18 -8.52
C ASN A 708 33.40 3.62 -9.78
N SER A 709 32.24 4.17 -10.15
CA SER A 709 31.66 3.95 -11.48
C SER A 709 32.35 4.91 -12.46
N ASN A 710 33.03 4.38 -13.47
CA ASN A 710 33.58 5.20 -14.55
C ASN A 710 32.44 5.55 -15.51
N ALA A 711 32.11 6.84 -15.62
CA ALA A 711 31.11 7.35 -16.54
C ALA A 711 31.80 8.13 -17.67
N ILE A 712 31.51 7.80 -18.93
CA ILE A 712 32.11 8.43 -20.11
C ILE A 712 31.00 8.97 -21.02
N ALA A 713 31.11 10.23 -21.45
CA ALA A 713 30.21 10.82 -22.43
C ALA A 713 30.44 10.18 -23.82
N LEU A 714 29.37 9.74 -24.49
CA LEU A 714 29.44 9.07 -25.81
C LEU A 714 29.21 9.99 -27.01
#